data_AF-W6JTI6-F1
#
_entry.id   AF-W6JTI6-F1
#
_cell.length_a   1.000
_cell.length_b   1.000
_cell.length_c   1.000
_cell.angle_alpha   90.00
_cell.angle_beta   90.00
_cell.angle_gamma   90.00
#
_symmetry.space_group_name_H-M   'P 1'
#
loop_
_entity.id
_entity.type
_entity.pdbx_description
1 polymer ?
#
loop_
_entity_poly.entity_id
_entity_poly.type
_entity_poly.pdbx_seq_one_letter_code
_entity_poly.pdbx_strand_id
1 'polypeptide(L)'
;MPPTDLGRRPADGMPRTAAVASLAAVLTYAVGSGIASALQPTGYAADQQSVTDLLAAGVPFRWVAVGTFVLSGLMVVLAAIALPVARSRRGVLAVGGAAVTVLGLLPRDSMAVVEAPLLGCALVALLSLACWPVAGRRAREGDRIRAGVLLALVAGLGLAAVGDLGYGAYERVLAVALLGHVALAALHAWWVAGHRLGSRPVRMAVAAVVLGAAGMVGGIVTTVVMPAHVSMQYVDIRLALSPSPSDLGRVVVPTVLGDLEAGFAGIAPGVRAFPQVKADVVTSIGSGDASLETLRPTPAELDRAIRDAAIGLGFRVGVGALVVIGLAIALRAASYSRRPRLGTALVAVTALVLALGTIAGTVAQTYRSGTPREFKASGLLGTIQQNSRVFDDVAVRSEQVAPYLRNVVALSEALRERYEPQPIGGESVLRLLLVSDIHAGNQYPLLQNLIETEQIDAVIDCGDLVNFGTVTEGEFAGVFEGIGSLGVPYVFVRGNHDATSAADDAVLRRLDRIPNVVLLQPDSTRYEEFTIAGVRIAGFNDPRWFGDDGHGSADKQAPARARWLASFAGREMPDVVVSHEPWAVQGITGAGVLLNGHMHTAFREGNRVQAGTFTGGGPFSHYITGEAGEELRGQPSAFDVLDFGSACRVTALTRYRFSGVVEGRPAFDDVVLVNGASIDPREADPARVCSADLSANISAVPAAG
;
A
#
# COMPACT_ATOMS: atom_id res chain seq x y z
N MET A 1 7.83 55.39 -19.52
CA MET A 1 6.37 55.24 -19.67
C MET A 1 5.97 55.87 -20.99
N PRO A 2 5.21 55.18 -21.83
CA PRO A 2 4.08 55.78 -22.54
C PRO A 2 2.76 55.12 -22.10
N PRO A 3 1.62 55.78 -22.25
CA PRO A 3 0.41 55.53 -21.48
C PRO A 3 -0.33 54.28 -21.97
N THR A 4 -0.50 53.29 -21.09
CA THR A 4 -1.41 52.16 -21.33
C THR A 4 -2.79 52.51 -20.80
N ASP A 5 -3.67 52.90 -21.73
CA ASP A 5 -5.13 52.70 -21.74
C ASP A 5 -5.75 52.11 -20.46
N LEU A 6 -5.92 52.95 -19.44
CA LEU A 6 -6.66 52.69 -18.18
C LEU A 6 -8.15 53.06 -18.34
N GLY A 7 -8.74 52.75 -19.50
CA GLY A 7 -10.09 53.16 -19.89
C GLY A 7 -11.13 52.04 -20.01
N ARG A 8 -10.86 50.81 -19.54
CA ARG A 8 -11.87 49.74 -19.48
C ARG A 8 -12.03 49.26 -18.05
N ARG A 9 -13.25 49.35 -17.52
CA ARG A 9 -13.67 48.74 -16.25
C ARG A 9 -13.05 47.34 -16.13
N PRO A 10 -12.46 46.96 -14.98
CA PRO A 10 -12.06 45.58 -14.76
C PRO A 10 -13.28 44.71 -15.04
N ALA A 11 -13.13 43.68 -15.88
CA ALA A 11 -14.21 42.72 -16.09
C ALA A 11 -14.66 42.19 -14.72
N ASP A 12 -15.97 42.25 -14.42
CA ASP A 12 -16.57 41.75 -13.18
C ASP A 12 -16.05 40.33 -12.89
N GLY A 13 -15.09 40.22 -11.98
CA GLY A 13 -14.35 39.01 -11.69
C GLY A 13 -13.93 38.98 -10.23
N MET A 14 -13.93 37.79 -9.65
CA MET A 14 -13.61 37.54 -8.25
C MET A 14 -12.29 36.76 -8.22
N PRO A 15 -11.13 37.44 -8.29
CA PRO A 15 -9.86 36.76 -8.53
C PRO A 15 -9.44 35.83 -7.38
N ARG A 16 -9.86 36.12 -6.14
CA ARG A 16 -9.69 35.21 -5.00
C ARG A 16 -10.45 33.90 -5.21
N THR A 17 -11.72 33.99 -5.58
CA THR A 17 -12.56 32.82 -5.88
C THR A 17 -11.99 32.01 -7.03
N ALA A 18 -11.52 32.68 -8.10
CA ALA A 18 -10.87 32.01 -9.22
C ALA A 18 -9.61 31.24 -8.78
N ALA A 19 -8.77 31.85 -7.94
CA ALA A 19 -7.55 31.21 -7.43
C ALA A 19 -7.86 30.01 -6.53
N VAL A 20 -8.80 30.14 -5.59
CA VAL A 20 -9.21 29.04 -4.70
C VAL A 20 -9.83 27.89 -5.49
N ALA A 21 -10.78 28.19 -6.39
CA ALA A 21 -11.46 27.17 -7.19
C ALA A 21 -10.49 26.42 -8.10
N SER A 22 -9.59 27.13 -8.79
CA SER A 22 -8.60 26.49 -9.67
C SER A 22 -7.56 25.65 -8.92
N LEU A 23 -7.12 26.08 -7.73
CA LEU A 23 -6.25 25.25 -6.87
C LEU A 23 -6.99 24.02 -6.34
N ALA A 24 -8.25 24.17 -5.93
CA ALA A 24 -9.10 23.05 -5.53
C ALA A 24 -9.27 22.05 -6.68
N ALA A 25 -9.47 22.51 -7.92
CA ALA A 25 -9.57 21.63 -9.09
C ALA A 25 -8.31 20.75 -9.28
N VAL A 26 -7.12 21.36 -9.15
CA VAL A 26 -5.84 20.64 -9.26
C VAL A 26 -5.69 19.61 -8.15
N LEU A 27 -5.94 20.01 -6.90
CA LEU A 27 -5.80 19.13 -5.73
C LEU A 27 -6.79 17.98 -5.77
N THR A 28 -8.06 18.26 -6.05
CA THR A 28 -9.10 17.24 -6.18
C THR A 28 -8.75 16.22 -7.25
N TYR A 29 -8.29 16.66 -8.43
CA TYR A 29 -7.88 15.74 -9.48
C TYR A 29 -6.65 14.90 -9.07
N ALA A 30 -5.58 15.55 -8.58
CA ALA A 30 -4.33 14.86 -8.25
C ALA A 30 -4.51 13.86 -7.09
N VAL A 31 -5.17 14.28 -6.00
CA VAL A 31 -5.40 13.43 -4.83
C VAL A 31 -6.48 12.40 -5.13
N GLY A 32 -7.61 12.81 -5.70
CA GLY A 32 -8.74 11.92 -5.98
C GLY A 32 -8.39 10.82 -6.96
N SER A 33 -7.63 11.13 -8.02
CA SER A 33 -7.16 10.13 -8.97
C SER A 33 -6.13 9.17 -8.35
N GLY A 34 -5.33 9.63 -7.39
CA GLY A 34 -4.42 8.78 -6.62
C GLY A 34 -5.14 7.83 -5.67
N ILE A 35 -6.11 8.35 -4.91
CA ILE A 35 -6.96 7.53 -4.01
C ILE A 35 -7.74 6.51 -4.82
N ALA A 36 -8.38 6.93 -5.93
CA ALA A 36 -9.15 6.03 -6.78
C ALA A 36 -8.31 4.86 -7.31
N SER A 37 -7.03 5.09 -7.62
CA SER A 37 -6.09 4.05 -8.04
C SER A 37 -5.62 3.15 -6.90
N ALA A 38 -5.36 3.71 -5.72
CA ALA A 38 -4.91 2.94 -4.55
C ALA A 38 -5.98 2.00 -4.00
N LEU A 39 -7.26 2.29 -4.27
CA LEU A 39 -8.40 1.46 -3.85
C LEU A 39 -8.71 0.30 -4.81
N GLN A 40 -7.99 0.19 -5.94
CA GLN A 40 -8.23 -0.90 -6.90
C GLN A 40 -7.50 -2.19 -6.50
N PRO A 41 -8.12 -3.37 -6.70
CA PRO A 41 -7.45 -4.65 -6.54
C PRO A 41 -6.34 -4.85 -7.60
N THR A 42 -5.52 -5.89 -7.42
CA THR A 42 -4.41 -6.27 -8.32
C THR A 42 -4.90 -6.39 -9.76
N GLY A 43 -4.37 -5.55 -10.67
CA GLY A 43 -4.72 -5.53 -12.09
C GLY A 43 -4.82 -4.13 -12.73
N TYR A 44 -5.07 -3.08 -11.93
CA TYR A 44 -5.05 -1.69 -12.42
C TYR A 44 -3.64 -1.08 -12.31
N ALA A 45 -2.97 -0.88 -13.45
CA ALA A 45 -1.65 -0.26 -13.50
C ALA A 45 -1.78 1.24 -13.81
N ALA A 46 -1.77 2.09 -12.77
CA ALA A 46 -2.00 3.54 -12.90
C ALA A 46 -1.01 4.28 -13.81
N ASP A 47 0.15 3.68 -14.09
CA ASP A 47 1.16 4.17 -15.02
C ASP A 47 0.85 3.84 -16.48
N GLN A 48 0.18 2.72 -16.74
CA GLN A 48 -0.14 2.26 -18.10
C GLN A 48 -1.58 2.58 -18.50
N GLN A 49 -2.54 2.38 -17.59
CA GLN A 49 -3.96 2.49 -17.85
C GLN A 49 -4.51 3.89 -17.60
N SER A 50 -5.57 4.26 -18.31
CA SER A 50 -6.15 5.58 -18.21
C SER A 50 -6.81 5.80 -16.85
N VAL A 51 -6.84 7.04 -16.38
CA VAL A 51 -7.68 7.44 -15.23
C VAL A 51 -9.16 7.25 -15.55
N THR A 52 -9.54 7.38 -16.82
CA THR A 52 -10.94 7.21 -17.26
C THR A 52 -11.40 5.75 -17.25
N ASP A 53 -10.48 4.78 -17.18
CA ASP A 53 -10.83 3.37 -17.04
C ASP A 53 -11.44 3.10 -15.65
N LEU A 54 -11.09 3.91 -14.65
CA LEU A 54 -11.68 3.86 -13.30
C LEU A 54 -13.15 4.32 -13.25
N LEU A 55 -13.71 4.78 -14.37
CA LEU A 55 -15.12 5.14 -14.50
C LEU A 55 -15.99 3.95 -14.94
N ALA A 56 -15.40 2.83 -15.35
CA ALA A 56 -16.12 1.66 -15.83
C ALA A 56 -17.01 1.01 -14.75
N ALA A 57 -18.13 0.44 -15.18
CA ALA A 57 -18.97 -0.43 -14.36
C ALA A 57 -18.15 -1.65 -13.89
N GLY A 58 -18.37 -2.09 -12.65
CA GLY A 58 -17.61 -3.17 -12.01
C GLY A 58 -16.28 -2.75 -11.36
N VAL A 59 -15.84 -1.49 -11.48
CA VAL A 59 -14.63 -0.99 -10.80
C VAL A 59 -14.94 -0.70 -9.31
N PRO A 60 -14.21 -1.31 -8.35
CA PRO A 60 -14.38 -1.02 -6.92
C PRO A 60 -14.22 0.47 -6.60
N PHE A 61 -15.08 0.97 -5.71
CA PHE A 61 -15.04 2.38 -5.28
C PHE A 61 -15.12 3.39 -6.44
N ARG A 62 -15.77 3.04 -7.57
CA ARG A 62 -16.00 3.91 -8.74
C ARG A 62 -16.47 5.32 -8.38
N TRP A 63 -17.27 5.45 -7.31
CA TRP A 63 -17.76 6.74 -6.82
C TRP A 63 -16.63 7.75 -6.51
N VAL A 64 -15.43 7.27 -6.13
CA VAL A 64 -14.25 8.12 -5.89
C VAL A 64 -13.75 8.73 -7.21
N ALA A 65 -13.66 7.92 -8.27
CA ALA A 65 -13.27 8.40 -9.61
C ALA A 65 -14.32 9.37 -10.18
N VAL A 66 -15.60 9.02 -10.09
CA VAL A 66 -16.72 9.89 -10.50
C VAL A 66 -16.67 11.22 -9.75
N GLY A 67 -16.55 11.18 -8.42
CA GLY A 67 -16.43 12.38 -7.57
C GLY A 67 -15.22 13.24 -7.96
N THR A 68 -14.09 12.62 -8.29
CA THR A 68 -12.87 13.31 -8.73
C THR A 68 -13.10 14.13 -10.01
N PHE A 69 -13.68 13.53 -11.05
CA PHE A 69 -13.95 14.23 -12.32
C PHE A 69 -15.05 15.29 -12.16
N VAL A 70 -16.15 14.97 -11.48
CA VAL A 70 -17.27 15.90 -11.29
C VAL A 70 -16.82 17.15 -10.52
N LEU A 71 -16.19 16.96 -9.35
CA LEU A 71 -15.75 18.08 -8.51
C LEU A 71 -14.66 18.91 -9.19
N SER A 72 -13.66 18.28 -9.82
CA SER A 72 -12.62 19.02 -10.54
C SER A 72 -13.18 19.85 -11.70
N GLY A 73 -14.08 19.28 -12.51
CA GLY A 73 -14.76 19.99 -13.60
C GLY A 73 -15.61 21.17 -13.12
N LEU A 74 -16.41 20.98 -12.06
CA LEU A 74 -17.23 22.06 -11.47
C LEU A 74 -16.35 23.20 -10.93
N MET A 75 -15.22 22.87 -10.31
CA MET A 75 -14.26 23.87 -9.83
C MET A 75 -13.61 24.65 -10.98
N VAL A 76 -13.35 24.01 -12.13
CA VAL A 76 -12.88 24.72 -13.34
C VAL A 76 -13.95 25.66 -13.89
N VAL A 77 -15.23 25.26 -13.92
CA VAL A 77 -16.33 26.13 -14.33
C VAL A 77 -16.43 27.36 -13.40
N LEU A 78 -16.38 27.14 -12.08
CA LEU A 78 -16.39 28.22 -11.10
C LEU A 78 -15.19 29.16 -11.30
N ALA A 79 -13.99 28.61 -11.53
CA ALA A 79 -12.80 29.40 -11.83
C ALA A 79 -13.00 30.22 -13.12
N ALA A 80 -13.59 29.63 -14.17
CA ALA A 80 -13.86 30.29 -15.44
C ALA A 80 -14.79 31.50 -15.29
N ILE A 81 -15.86 31.36 -14.50
CA ILE A 81 -16.83 32.44 -14.23
C ILE A 81 -16.14 33.59 -13.50
N ALA A 82 -15.35 33.27 -12.48
CA ALA A 82 -14.72 34.23 -11.57
C ALA A 82 -13.45 34.90 -12.15
N LEU A 83 -12.81 34.33 -13.17
CA LEU A 83 -11.55 34.84 -13.71
C LEU A 83 -11.74 36.19 -14.45
N PRO A 84 -10.97 37.24 -14.14
CA PRO A 84 -11.13 38.57 -14.76
C PRO A 84 -10.48 38.63 -16.15
N VAL A 85 -10.98 37.83 -17.10
CA VAL A 85 -10.54 37.77 -18.50
C VAL A 85 -11.69 38.01 -19.47
N ALA A 86 -11.38 38.14 -20.77
CA ALA A 86 -12.39 38.33 -21.81
C ALA A 86 -13.45 37.22 -21.79
N ARG A 87 -14.71 37.56 -22.09
CA ARG A 87 -15.85 36.61 -22.11
C ARG A 87 -15.58 35.38 -23.00
N SER A 88 -14.89 35.54 -24.13
CA SER A 88 -14.50 34.44 -25.02
C SER A 88 -13.59 33.41 -24.33
N ARG A 89 -12.64 33.88 -23.51
CA ARG A 89 -11.73 33.01 -22.74
C ARG A 89 -12.45 32.27 -21.64
N ARG A 90 -13.34 32.97 -20.92
CA ARG A 90 -14.21 32.35 -19.91
C ARG A 90 -15.11 31.29 -20.52
N GLY A 91 -15.69 31.55 -21.68
CA GLY A 91 -16.54 30.61 -22.40
C GLY A 91 -15.81 29.31 -22.74
N VAL A 92 -14.64 29.38 -23.38
CA VAL A 92 -13.85 28.18 -23.71
C VAL A 92 -13.42 27.42 -22.45
N LEU A 93 -12.99 28.13 -21.40
CA LEU A 93 -12.60 27.48 -20.14
C LEU A 93 -13.80 26.81 -19.43
N ALA A 94 -14.97 27.44 -19.45
CA ALA A 94 -16.20 26.87 -18.90
C ALA A 94 -16.66 25.63 -19.68
N VAL A 95 -16.53 25.64 -21.01
CA VAL A 95 -16.76 24.44 -21.86
C VAL A 95 -15.82 23.31 -21.47
N GLY A 96 -14.54 23.61 -21.25
CA GLY A 96 -13.57 22.62 -20.78
C GLY A 96 -13.95 22.02 -19.42
N GLY A 97 -14.31 22.85 -18.44
CA GLY A 97 -14.75 22.38 -17.12
C GLY A 97 -16.04 21.56 -17.19
N ALA A 98 -17.03 21.99 -17.98
CA ALA A 98 -18.26 21.25 -18.19
C ALA A 98 -18.02 19.89 -18.86
N ALA A 99 -17.12 19.83 -19.85
CA ALA A 99 -16.74 18.58 -20.50
C ALA A 99 -16.07 17.59 -19.52
N VAL A 100 -15.23 18.06 -18.60
CA VAL A 100 -14.66 17.24 -17.52
C VAL A 100 -15.75 16.71 -16.57
N THR A 101 -16.72 17.54 -16.21
CA THR A 101 -17.86 17.11 -15.37
C THR A 101 -18.72 16.06 -16.08
N VAL A 102 -19.05 16.29 -17.35
CA VAL A 102 -19.83 15.32 -18.16
C VAL A 102 -19.05 14.02 -18.32
N LEU A 103 -17.74 14.09 -18.56
CA LEU A 103 -16.88 12.90 -18.68
C LEU A 103 -16.99 11.97 -17.46
N GLY A 104 -17.04 12.52 -16.25
CA GLY A 104 -17.20 11.73 -15.02
C GLY A 104 -18.60 11.14 -14.81
N LEU A 105 -19.62 11.68 -15.50
CA LEU A 105 -21.02 11.23 -15.40
C LEU A 105 -21.42 10.28 -16.52
N LEU A 106 -20.64 10.19 -17.59
CA LEU A 106 -20.93 9.28 -18.69
C LEU A 106 -20.84 7.83 -18.19
N PRO A 107 -21.83 6.99 -18.51
CA PRO A 107 -21.74 5.56 -18.25
C PRO A 107 -20.59 4.98 -19.07
N ARG A 108 -19.95 3.96 -18.51
CA ARG A 108 -18.93 3.16 -19.20
C ARG A 108 -19.12 1.71 -18.77
N ASP A 109 -19.35 0.83 -19.73
CA ASP A 109 -19.74 -0.55 -19.41
C ASP A 109 -18.54 -1.46 -19.10
N SER A 110 -17.36 -1.18 -19.66
CA SER A 110 -16.15 -1.95 -19.39
C SER A 110 -14.86 -1.15 -19.56
N MET A 111 -13.76 -1.63 -18.97
CA MET A 111 -12.43 -1.07 -19.18
C MET A 111 -11.90 -1.32 -20.61
N ALA A 112 -12.33 -2.40 -21.26
CA ALA A 112 -11.79 -2.86 -22.54
C ALA A 112 -12.22 -2.01 -23.76
N VAL A 113 -13.34 -1.30 -23.65
CA VAL A 113 -13.92 -0.52 -24.76
C VAL A 113 -13.99 0.95 -24.39
N VAL A 114 -13.40 1.80 -25.23
CA VAL A 114 -13.57 3.26 -25.13
C VAL A 114 -14.75 3.67 -26.00
N GLU A 115 -15.81 4.14 -25.36
CA GLU A 115 -16.99 4.62 -26.06
C GLU A 115 -16.73 5.98 -26.74
N ALA A 116 -17.22 6.16 -27.97
CA ALA A 116 -17.13 7.40 -28.73
C ALA A 116 -17.56 8.68 -27.96
N PRO A 117 -18.67 8.70 -27.18
CA PRO A 117 -19.04 9.87 -26.37
C PRO A 117 -18.01 10.23 -25.30
N LEU A 118 -17.37 9.23 -24.69
CA LEU A 118 -16.33 9.43 -23.68
C LEU A 118 -15.09 10.09 -24.30
N LEU A 119 -14.63 9.55 -25.43
CA LEU A 119 -13.50 10.09 -26.18
C LEU A 119 -13.78 11.53 -26.67
N GLY A 120 -15.00 11.78 -27.17
CA GLY A 120 -15.43 13.11 -27.58
C GLY A 120 -15.38 14.13 -26.45
N CYS A 121 -15.90 13.78 -25.27
CA CYS A 121 -15.86 14.66 -24.10
C CYS A 121 -14.42 14.91 -23.61
N ALA A 122 -13.58 13.87 -23.58
CA ALA A 122 -12.18 13.99 -23.21
C ALA A 122 -11.42 14.94 -24.15
N LEU A 123 -11.61 14.80 -25.47
CA LEU A 123 -11.00 15.70 -26.47
C LEU A 123 -11.45 17.15 -26.30
N VAL A 124 -12.76 17.38 -26.09
CA VAL A 124 -13.29 18.73 -25.85
C VAL A 124 -12.68 19.34 -24.58
N ALA A 125 -12.56 18.56 -23.50
CA ALA A 125 -11.94 19.01 -22.26
C ALA A 125 -10.47 19.41 -22.47
N LEU A 126 -9.66 18.52 -23.06
CA LEU A 126 -8.23 18.74 -23.28
C LEU A 126 -7.96 19.94 -24.19
N LEU A 127 -8.65 20.02 -25.34
CA LEU A 127 -8.47 21.11 -26.30
C LEU A 127 -8.95 22.45 -25.72
N SER A 128 -10.04 22.46 -24.97
CA SER A 128 -10.54 23.69 -24.34
C SER A 128 -9.58 24.20 -23.27
N LEU A 129 -9.04 23.30 -22.43
CA LEU A 129 -8.04 23.64 -21.40
C LEU A 129 -6.68 24.07 -22.00
N ALA A 130 -6.34 23.61 -23.20
CA ALA A 130 -5.13 24.04 -23.91
C ALA A 130 -5.31 25.38 -24.65
N CYS A 131 -6.47 25.59 -25.29
CA CYS A 131 -6.70 26.71 -26.22
C CYS A 131 -7.34 27.96 -25.59
N TRP A 132 -7.88 27.89 -24.36
CA TRP A 132 -8.51 29.06 -23.74
C TRP A 132 -7.63 30.33 -23.69
N PRO A 133 -6.28 30.30 -23.62
CA PRO A 133 -5.47 31.51 -23.62
C PRO A 133 -5.59 32.32 -24.92
N VAL A 134 -5.79 31.64 -26.06
CA VAL A 134 -5.89 32.27 -27.39
C VAL A 134 -7.34 32.58 -27.80
N ALA A 135 -8.33 32.22 -27.00
CA ALA A 135 -9.74 32.42 -27.32
C ALA A 135 -10.10 33.92 -27.42
N GLY A 136 -10.25 34.42 -28.65
CA GLY A 136 -10.69 35.78 -28.98
C GLY A 136 -9.79 36.53 -29.97
N ARG A 137 -10.28 37.66 -30.50
CA ARG A 137 -9.65 38.39 -31.62
C ARG A 137 -8.31 39.11 -31.31
N ARG A 138 -7.87 39.15 -30.04
CA ARG A 138 -6.66 39.87 -29.59
C ARG A 138 -5.76 39.01 -28.70
N ALA A 139 -5.43 37.80 -29.16
CA ALA A 139 -4.43 36.96 -28.48
C ALA A 139 -3.03 37.57 -28.62
N ARG A 140 -2.35 37.78 -27.50
CA ARG A 140 -0.94 38.26 -27.49
C ARG A 140 -0.02 37.13 -27.95
N GLU A 141 1.18 37.47 -28.40
CA GLU A 141 2.20 36.47 -28.81
C GLU A 141 2.47 35.45 -27.69
N GLY A 142 2.63 35.91 -26.45
CA GLY A 142 2.77 35.03 -25.28
C GLY A 142 1.55 34.15 -24.97
N ASP A 143 0.35 34.52 -25.42
CA ASP A 143 -0.83 33.63 -25.30
C ASP A 143 -0.76 32.49 -26.33
N ARG A 144 -0.28 32.78 -27.55
CA ARG A 144 -0.11 31.80 -28.63
C ARG A 144 0.97 30.78 -28.32
N ILE A 145 2.10 31.22 -27.77
CA ILE A 145 3.18 30.32 -27.36
C ILE A 145 2.69 29.36 -26.27
N ARG A 146 1.97 29.88 -25.25
CA ARG A 146 1.43 29.04 -24.18
C ARG A 146 0.42 28.02 -24.69
N ALA A 147 -0.54 28.44 -25.51
CA ALA A 147 -1.48 27.51 -26.12
C ALA A 147 -0.79 26.48 -27.02
N GLY A 148 0.23 26.87 -27.78
CA GLY A 148 1.04 25.97 -28.61
C GLY A 148 1.76 24.90 -27.79
N VAL A 149 2.35 25.27 -26.65
CA VAL A 149 2.98 24.30 -25.74
C VAL A 149 1.96 23.35 -25.12
N LEU A 150 0.82 23.87 -24.64
CA LEU A 150 -0.23 23.01 -24.07
C LEU A 150 -0.81 22.07 -25.12
N LEU A 151 -1.00 22.53 -26.35
CA LEU A 151 -1.43 21.68 -27.47
C LEU A 151 -0.39 20.63 -27.85
N ALA A 152 0.91 20.96 -27.79
CA ALA A 152 1.96 19.98 -28.01
C ALA A 152 1.97 18.90 -26.92
N LEU A 153 1.72 19.26 -25.66
CA LEU A 153 1.55 18.29 -24.57
C LEU A 153 0.30 17.42 -24.78
N VAL A 154 -0.82 18.01 -25.23
CA VAL A 154 -2.02 17.22 -25.58
C VAL A 154 -1.74 16.27 -26.75
N ALA A 155 -1.03 16.72 -27.78
CA ALA A 155 -0.64 15.88 -28.92
C ALA A 155 0.31 14.73 -28.50
N GLY A 156 1.15 14.96 -27.48
CA GLY A 156 2.01 13.95 -26.90
C GLY A 156 1.27 12.76 -26.28
N LEU A 157 0.00 12.93 -25.91
CA LEU A 157 -0.86 11.82 -25.46
C LEU A 157 -1.04 10.76 -26.57
N GLY A 158 -1.10 11.19 -27.84
CA GLY A 158 -1.17 10.28 -28.98
C GLY A 158 0.13 9.50 -29.22
N LEU A 159 1.28 10.11 -28.90
CA LEU A 159 2.57 9.40 -28.92
C LEU A 159 2.66 8.40 -27.76
N ALA A 160 2.16 8.77 -26.58
CA ALA A 160 2.09 7.87 -25.44
C ALA A 160 1.16 6.67 -25.68
N ALA A 161 0.08 6.85 -26.45
CA ALA A 161 -0.83 5.76 -26.80
C ALA A 161 -0.25 4.73 -27.77
N VAL A 162 0.82 5.07 -28.51
CA VAL A 162 1.42 4.21 -29.55
C VAL A 162 2.82 3.71 -29.15
N GLY A 163 3.43 4.28 -28.11
CA GLY A 163 4.76 3.90 -27.64
C GLY A 163 4.76 3.25 -26.27
N ASP A 164 5.93 2.85 -25.79
CA ASP A 164 6.15 2.28 -24.44
C ASP A 164 6.13 3.34 -23.32
N LEU A 165 5.66 4.56 -23.63
CA LEU A 165 5.55 5.65 -22.67
C LEU A 165 4.27 5.40 -21.86
N GLY A 166 4.41 5.01 -20.59
CA GLY A 166 3.28 4.73 -19.70
C GLY A 166 2.15 5.76 -19.84
N TYR A 167 1.08 5.36 -20.54
CA TYR A 167 0.02 6.25 -21.00
C TYR A 167 -0.71 6.88 -19.81
N GLY A 168 -1.06 6.08 -18.81
CA GLY A 168 -1.71 6.53 -17.58
C GLY A 168 -0.92 7.58 -16.80
N ALA A 169 0.41 7.40 -16.71
CA ALA A 169 1.28 8.37 -16.06
C ALA A 169 1.32 9.69 -16.85
N TYR A 170 1.45 9.63 -18.17
CA TYR A 170 1.47 10.81 -19.03
C TYR A 170 0.14 11.58 -18.95
N GLU A 171 -0.99 10.87 -19.01
CA GLU A 171 -2.33 11.45 -18.92
C GLU A 171 -2.54 12.25 -17.62
N ARG A 172 -2.17 11.67 -16.47
CA ARG A 172 -2.29 12.32 -15.16
C ARG A 172 -1.45 13.59 -15.08
N VAL A 173 -0.21 13.52 -15.56
CA VAL A 173 0.72 14.66 -15.60
C VAL A 173 0.17 15.75 -16.50
N LEU A 174 -0.35 15.39 -17.69
CA LEU A 174 -0.97 16.32 -18.62
C LEU A 174 -2.18 17.02 -17.98
N ALA A 175 -3.08 16.27 -17.35
CA ALA A 175 -4.26 16.83 -16.71
C ALA A 175 -3.89 17.81 -15.58
N VAL A 176 -2.93 17.45 -14.73
CA VAL A 176 -2.39 18.35 -13.69
C VAL A 176 -1.72 19.58 -14.31
N ALA A 177 -1.00 19.45 -15.42
CA ALA A 177 -0.39 20.58 -16.11
C ALA A 177 -1.42 21.55 -16.70
N LEU A 178 -2.49 21.03 -17.31
CA LEU A 178 -3.60 21.82 -17.86
C LEU A 178 -4.36 22.56 -16.77
N LEU A 179 -4.76 21.87 -15.69
CA LEU A 179 -5.44 22.47 -14.54
C LEU A 179 -4.52 23.47 -13.81
N GLY A 180 -3.25 23.11 -13.65
CA GLY A 180 -2.23 23.96 -13.05
C GLY A 180 -2.01 25.24 -13.83
N HIS A 181 -2.12 25.21 -15.17
CA HIS A 181 -2.06 26.42 -15.99
C HIS A 181 -3.21 27.40 -15.67
N VAL A 182 -4.42 26.89 -15.47
CA VAL A 182 -5.59 27.68 -15.05
C VAL A 182 -5.34 28.30 -13.67
N ALA A 183 -4.82 27.50 -12.72
CA ALA A 183 -4.48 27.97 -11.39
C ALA A 183 -3.42 29.08 -11.40
N LEU A 184 -2.36 28.92 -12.21
CA LEU A 184 -1.33 29.94 -12.39
C LEU A 184 -1.90 31.25 -12.95
N ALA A 185 -2.82 31.15 -13.91
CA ALA A 185 -3.48 32.34 -14.46
C ALA A 185 -4.38 33.05 -13.44
N ALA A 186 -5.13 32.28 -12.64
CA ALA A 186 -5.98 32.82 -11.58
C ALA A 186 -5.18 33.46 -10.44
N LEU A 187 -4.11 32.81 -10.00
CA LEU A 187 -3.16 33.34 -9.01
C LEU A 187 -2.50 34.62 -9.52
N HIS A 188 -2.11 34.68 -10.78
CA HIS A 188 -1.57 35.89 -11.38
C HIS A 188 -2.61 37.03 -11.41
N ALA A 189 -3.87 36.73 -11.72
CA ALA A 189 -4.95 37.72 -11.67
C ALA A 189 -5.18 38.25 -10.25
N TRP A 190 -5.21 37.36 -9.25
CA TRP A 190 -5.31 37.71 -7.83
C TRP A 190 -4.13 38.55 -7.34
N TRP A 191 -2.94 38.21 -7.81
CA TRP A 191 -1.72 38.96 -7.54
C TRP A 191 -1.77 40.39 -8.09
N VAL A 192 -2.19 40.55 -9.35
CA VAL A 192 -2.28 41.86 -10.02
C VAL A 192 -3.36 42.74 -9.37
N ALA A 193 -4.41 42.14 -8.81
CA ALA A 193 -5.47 42.84 -8.08
C ALA A 193 -5.03 43.45 -6.73
N GLY A 194 -3.74 43.36 -6.37
CA GLY A 194 -3.16 44.05 -5.21
C GLY A 194 -2.78 43.13 -4.04
N HIS A 195 -3.10 41.84 -4.11
CA HIS A 195 -2.76 40.86 -3.09
C HIS A 195 -1.35 40.29 -3.28
N ARG A 196 -0.34 41.16 -3.18
CA ARG A 196 1.06 40.77 -3.34
C ARG A 196 1.55 40.05 -2.08
N LEU A 197 2.07 38.83 -2.23
CA LEU A 197 2.83 38.13 -1.18
C LEU A 197 4.17 38.86 -0.93
N GLY A 198 4.21 39.67 0.12
CA GLY A 198 5.43 40.12 0.78
C GLY A 198 6.48 40.87 -0.07
N SER A 199 7.67 40.97 0.50
CA SER A 199 8.84 41.65 -0.08
C SER A 199 9.39 40.91 -1.31
N ARG A 200 10.26 41.57 -2.10
CA ARG A 200 10.89 40.93 -3.28
C ARG A 200 11.61 39.61 -2.96
N PRO A 201 12.37 39.49 -1.85
CA PRO A 201 12.97 38.22 -1.43
C PRO A 201 11.95 37.10 -1.21
N VAL A 202 10.83 37.39 -0.52
CA VAL A 202 9.76 36.41 -0.28
C VAL A 202 9.22 35.85 -1.58
N ARG A 203 9.02 36.71 -2.59
CA ARG A 203 8.55 36.28 -3.91
C ARG A 203 9.55 35.39 -4.64
N MET A 204 10.83 35.67 -4.51
CA MET A 204 11.88 34.86 -5.11
C MET A 204 11.96 33.49 -4.42
N ALA A 205 11.83 33.45 -3.10
CA ALA A 205 11.78 32.20 -2.34
C ALA A 205 10.57 31.34 -2.73
N VAL A 206 9.36 31.93 -2.75
CA VAL A 206 8.14 31.22 -3.18
C VAL A 206 8.27 30.71 -4.62
N ALA A 207 8.81 31.53 -5.53
CA ALA A 207 9.05 31.11 -6.90
C ALA A 207 10.05 29.95 -6.99
N ALA A 208 11.11 29.97 -6.18
CA ALA A 208 12.10 28.89 -6.13
C ALA A 208 11.50 27.59 -5.58
N VAL A 209 10.66 27.67 -4.55
CA VAL A 209 9.96 26.50 -3.98
C VAL A 209 8.99 25.90 -5.00
N VAL A 210 8.13 26.70 -5.61
CA VAL A 210 7.16 26.22 -6.61
C VAL A 210 7.88 25.62 -7.82
N LEU A 211 8.93 26.29 -8.30
CA LEU A 211 9.71 25.83 -9.44
C LEU A 211 10.53 24.58 -9.10
N GLY A 212 11.02 24.47 -7.86
CA GLY A 212 11.69 23.28 -7.35
C GLY A 212 10.74 22.10 -7.26
N ALA A 213 9.52 22.29 -6.74
CA ALA A 213 8.48 21.27 -6.73
C ALA A 213 8.12 20.78 -8.14
N ALA A 214 7.96 21.70 -9.09
CA ALA A 214 7.76 21.34 -10.49
C ALA A 214 8.96 20.58 -11.08
N GLY A 215 10.18 20.98 -10.72
CA GLY A 215 11.41 20.28 -11.09
C GLY A 215 11.49 18.86 -10.53
N MET A 216 11.04 18.63 -9.29
CA MET A 216 10.96 17.28 -8.70
C MET A 216 10.00 16.39 -9.47
N VAL A 217 8.79 16.89 -9.77
CA VAL A 217 7.81 16.16 -10.58
C VAL A 217 8.38 15.87 -11.97
N GLY A 218 8.99 16.87 -12.61
CA GLY A 218 9.68 16.69 -13.90
C GLY A 218 10.77 15.62 -13.86
N GLY A 219 11.55 15.60 -12.78
CA GLY A 219 12.56 14.59 -12.52
C GLY A 219 11.98 13.18 -12.42
N ILE A 220 10.95 12.99 -11.59
CA ILE A 220 10.25 11.70 -11.42
C ILE A 220 9.67 11.24 -12.76
N VAL A 221 8.94 12.10 -13.47
CA VAL A 221 8.35 11.77 -14.78
C VAL A 221 9.43 11.39 -15.80
N THR A 222 10.59 12.05 -15.75
CA THR A 222 11.71 11.71 -16.65
C THR A 222 12.25 10.31 -16.38
N THR A 223 12.21 9.82 -15.13
CA THR A 223 12.58 8.42 -14.85
C THR A 223 11.56 7.41 -15.36
N VAL A 224 10.30 7.79 -15.56
CA VAL A 224 9.28 6.93 -16.17
C VAL A 224 9.44 6.90 -17.69
N VAL A 225 9.65 8.08 -18.30
CA VAL A 225 9.83 8.24 -19.76
C VAL A 225 11.16 7.66 -20.25
N MET A 226 12.21 7.83 -19.45
CA MET A 226 13.54 7.31 -19.72
C MET A 226 14.00 6.51 -18.50
N PRO A 227 13.59 5.23 -18.35
CA PRO A 227 14.01 4.40 -17.23
C PRO A 227 15.52 4.24 -17.11
N ALA A 228 16.00 4.06 -15.88
CA ALA A 228 17.38 3.65 -15.61
C ALA A 228 17.54 2.18 -15.94
N HIS A 229 18.63 1.81 -16.61
CA HIS A 229 18.93 0.43 -16.94
C HIS A 229 20.11 -0.02 -16.10
N VAL A 230 19.95 -1.15 -15.43
CA VAL A 230 21.00 -1.80 -14.69
C VAL A 230 21.13 -3.22 -15.21
N SER A 231 22.35 -3.58 -15.59
CA SER A 231 22.64 -4.87 -16.17
C SER A 231 23.35 -5.74 -15.15
N MET A 232 22.73 -6.85 -14.78
CA MET A 232 23.35 -7.94 -14.02
C MET A 232 23.73 -9.06 -14.99
N GLN A 233 24.41 -10.08 -14.49
CA GLN A 233 24.91 -11.21 -15.26
C GLN A 233 23.78 -11.93 -16.00
N TYR A 234 22.64 -12.16 -15.32
CA TYR A 234 21.52 -12.94 -15.87
C TYR A 234 20.22 -12.14 -16.10
N VAL A 235 20.12 -10.94 -15.52
CA VAL A 235 18.92 -10.11 -15.54
C VAL A 235 19.28 -8.66 -15.87
N ASP A 236 18.51 -8.03 -16.75
CA ASP A 236 18.48 -6.58 -16.92
C ASP A 236 17.30 -6.01 -16.15
N ILE A 237 17.52 -4.96 -15.37
CA ILE A 237 16.50 -4.31 -14.56
C ILE A 237 16.28 -2.91 -15.08
N ARG A 238 15.02 -2.60 -15.44
CA ARG A 238 14.59 -1.23 -15.73
C ARG A 238 14.02 -0.61 -14.47
N LEU A 239 14.57 0.51 -14.01
CA LEU A 239 14.14 1.20 -12.80
C LEU A 239 13.53 2.57 -13.13
N ALA A 240 12.43 2.89 -12.46
CA ALA A 240 11.79 4.20 -12.50
C ALA A 240 11.32 4.62 -11.10
N LEU A 241 11.21 5.92 -10.85
CA LEU A 241 10.52 6.43 -9.67
C LEU A 241 9.02 6.44 -9.93
N SER A 242 8.24 5.97 -8.97
CA SER A 242 6.79 6.00 -9.04
C SER A 242 6.28 7.44 -8.89
N PRO A 243 5.40 7.89 -9.80
CA PRO A 243 4.70 9.16 -9.64
C PRO A 243 3.54 9.08 -8.65
N SER A 244 3.18 7.88 -8.16
CA SER A 244 2.05 7.68 -7.26
C SER A 244 2.43 7.98 -5.80
N PRO A 245 1.65 8.82 -5.09
CA PRO A 245 1.83 9.03 -3.66
C PRO A 245 1.60 7.77 -2.80
N SER A 246 0.84 6.78 -3.29
CA SER A 246 0.64 5.50 -2.60
C SER A 246 1.92 4.69 -2.44
N ASP A 247 2.88 4.90 -3.34
CA ASP A 247 4.10 4.11 -3.43
C ASP A 247 5.24 4.77 -2.65
N LEU A 248 4.98 5.84 -1.89
CA LEU A 248 6.00 6.52 -1.10
C LEU A 248 6.66 5.55 -0.12
N GLY A 249 7.99 5.52 -0.15
CA GLY A 249 8.79 4.61 0.66
C GLY A 249 8.66 3.14 0.28
N ARG A 250 8.09 2.79 -0.89
CA ARG A 250 8.00 1.40 -1.35
C ARG A 250 8.97 1.11 -2.49
N VAL A 251 9.45 -0.13 -2.55
CA VAL A 251 10.15 -0.69 -3.70
C VAL A 251 9.29 -1.84 -4.23
N VAL A 252 8.81 -1.72 -5.47
CA VAL A 252 7.91 -2.70 -6.10
C VAL A 252 8.63 -3.35 -7.28
N VAL A 253 8.69 -4.68 -7.28
CA VAL A 253 9.25 -5.50 -8.35
C VAL A 253 8.13 -6.34 -8.93
N PRO A 254 7.41 -5.86 -9.96
CA PRO A 254 6.37 -6.65 -10.58
C PRO A 254 6.97 -7.82 -11.36
N THR A 255 6.38 -9.01 -11.20
CA THR A 255 6.79 -10.21 -11.94
C THR A 255 5.56 -10.94 -12.50
N VAL A 256 5.79 -11.85 -13.46
CA VAL A 256 4.71 -12.65 -14.07
C VAL A 256 4.03 -13.59 -13.06
N LEU A 257 4.73 -13.94 -11.98
CA LEU A 257 4.23 -14.85 -10.94
C LEU A 257 3.56 -14.10 -9.78
N GLY A 258 3.61 -12.77 -9.79
CA GLY A 258 3.16 -11.90 -8.72
C GLY A 258 4.20 -10.83 -8.36
N ASP A 259 3.79 -9.82 -7.62
CA ASP A 259 4.63 -8.68 -7.26
C ASP A 259 5.40 -8.96 -5.97
N LEU A 260 6.66 -8.51 -5.92
CA LEU A 260 7.40 -8.32 -4.67
C LEU A 260 7.34 -6.84 -4.26
N GLU A 261 7.01 -6.59 -3.00
CA GLU A 261 7.01 -5.24 -2.43
C GLU A 261 7.85 -5.19 -1.16
N ALA A 262 8.75 -4.21 -1.07
CA ALA A 262 9.45 -3.89 0.17
C ALA A 262 9.02 -2.48 0.65
N GLY A 263 8.46 -2.41 1.86
CA GLY A 263 7.96 -1.18 2.47
C GLY A 263 8.95 -0.59 3.48
N PHE A 264 9.31 0.68 3.32
CA PHE A 264 10.27 1.41 4.16
C PHE A 264 9.59 2.54 4.93
N ALA A 265 10.19 2.93 6.05
CA ALA A 265 9.80 4.11 6.80
C ALA A 265 10.27 5.38 6.07
N GLY A 266 9.39 6.09 5.36
CA GLY A 266 9.76 7.39 4.80
C GLY A 266 8.83 7.92 3.73
N ILE A 267 9.23 9.06 3.16
CA ILE A 267 8.47 9.81 2.16
C ILE A 267 9.22 9.92 0.83
N ALA A 268 10.24 9.09 0.60
CA ALA A 268 10.91 9.05 -0.69
C ALA A 268 9.93 8.61 -1.79
N PRO A 269 10.08 9.11 -3.03
CA PRO A 269 9.37 8.56 -4.17
C PRO A 269 9.59 7.05 -4.26
N GLY A 270 8.51 6.29 -4.48
CA GLY A 270 8.60 4.84 -4.64
C GLY A 270 9.50 4.44 -5.79
N VAL A 271 10.09 3.26 -5.72
CA VAL A 271 10.93 2.70 -6.80
C VAL A 271 10.21 1.52 -7.44
N ARG A 272 10.09 1.51 -8.76
CA ARG A 272 9.61 0.36 -9.52
C ARG A 272 10.75 -0.25 -10.30
N ALA A 273 10.96 -1.55 -10.16
CA ALA A 273 12.01 -2.28 -10.84
C ALA A 273 11.40 -3.39 -11.70
N PHE A 274 11.54 -3.29 -13.02
CA PHE A 274 11.01 -4.26 -13.97
C PHE A 274 12.15 -5.18 -14.43
N PRO A 275 12.27 -6.40 -13.86
CA PRO A 275 13.28 -7.35 -14.28
C PRO A 275 12.95 -7.94 -15.66
N GLN A 276 13.96 -8.08 -16.49
CA GLN A 276 13.91 -8.70 -17.81
C GLN A 276 15.07 -9.68 -17.92
N VAL A 277 14.80 -10.93 -18.30
CA VAL A 277 15.85 -11.94 -18.46
C VAL A 277 16.59 -11.70 -19.76
N LYS A 278 17.93 -11.76 -19.73
CA LYS A 278 18.77 -11.58 -20.93
C LYS A 278 18.56 -12.72 -21.93
N ALA A 279 18.47 -12.39 -23.21
CA ALA A 279 18.26 -13.38 -24.28
C ALA A 279 19.39 -14.42 -24.39
N ASP A 280 20.64 -14.02 -24.13
CA ASP A 280 21.83 -14.89 -24.20
C ASP A 280 21.87 -15.96 -23.08
N VAL A 281 20.99 -15.83 -22.10
CA VAL A 281 20.84 -16.74 -20.96
C VAL A 281 19.86 -17.87 -21.28
N VAL A 282 18.88 -17.62 -22.17
CA VAL A 282 17.93 -18.65 -22.62
C VAL A 282 18.65 -19.78 -23.37
N THR A 283 19.75 -19.46 -24.07
CA THR A 283 20.58 -20.43 -24.79
C THR A 283 21.59 -21.17 -23.92
N SER A 284 22.01 -20.59 -22.78
CA SER A 284 23.00 -21.17 -21.86
C SER A 284 22.40 -21.85 -20.62
N ILE A 285 21.17 -21.51 -20.20
CA ILE A 285 20.39 -22.28 -19.22
C ILE A 285 19.74 -23.52 -19.86
N GLY A 286 19.60 -23.54 -21.19
CA GLY A 286 19.13 -24.71 -21.94
C GLY A 286 20.09 -25.91 -21.90
N SER A 287 21.36 -25.73 -21.51
CA SER A 287 22.22 -26.85 -21.09
C SER A 287 21.90 -27.16 -19.62
N GLY A 288 21.30 -28.32 -19.36
CA GLY A 288 20.63 -28.73 -18.12
C GLY A 288 21.42 -28.75 -16.80
N ASP A 289 22.51 -28.00 -16.65
CA ASP A 289 23.38 -27.94 -15.46
C ASP A 289 23.24 -26.64 -14.63
N ALA A 290 22.39 -25.68 -15.02
CA ALA A 290 22.22 -24.43 -14.25
C ALA A 290 21.28 -24.61 -13.03
N SER A 291 21.85 -24.76 -11.83
CA SER A 291 21.12 -24.77 -10.55
C SER A 291 20.67 -23.36 -10.13
N LEU A 292 19.61 -23.26 -9.30
CA LEU A 292 19.11 -21.98 -8.75
C LEU A 292 20.22 -21.15 -8.08
N GLU A 293 21.17 -21.80 -7.40
CA GLU A 293 22.32 -21.13 -6.76
C GLU A 293 23.25 -20.42 -7.76
N THR A 294 23.42 -20.97 -8.97
CA THR A 294 24.28 -20.36 -10.00
C THR A 294 23.63 -19.16 -10.70
N LEU A 295 22.30 -19.03 -10.58
CA LEU A 295 21.51 -17.93 -11.14
C LEU A 295 21.24 -16.81 -10.13
N ARG A 296 21.55 -17.03 -8.84
CA ARG A 296 21.42 -16.01 -7.79
C ARG A 296 22.47 -14.92 -7.96
N PRO A 297 22.09 -13.63 -8.03
CA PRO A 297 23.04 -12.53 -8.05
C PRO A 297 23.93 -12.54 -6.81
N THR A 298 25.23 -12.34 -6.98
CA THR A 298 26.13 -12.23 -5.81
C THR A 298 25.86 -10.94 -5.02
N PRO A 299 26.13 -10.89 -3.71
CA PRO A 299 25.95 -9.66 -2.93
C PRO A 299 26.71 -8.45 -3.50
N ALA A 300 27.93 -8.67 -4.00
CA ALA A 300 28.75 -7.62 -4.61
C ALA A 300 28.16 -7.11 -5.94
N GLU A 301 27.53 -7.99 -6.72
CA GLU A 301 26.81 -7.63 -7.93
C GLU A 301 25.53 -6.85 -7.61
N LEU A 302 24.78 -7.26 -6.59
CA LEU A 302 23.60 -6.55 -6.12
C LEU A 302 23.95 -5.15 -5.61
N ASP A 303 25.04 -4.99 -4.84
CA ASP A 303 25.51 -3.69 -4.36
C ASP A 303 25.97 -2.77 -5.50
N ARG A 304 26.62 -3.32 -6.53
CA ARG A 304 26.98 -2.56 -7.74
C ARG A 304 25.72 -2.12 -8.49
N ALA A 305 24.77 -3.03 -8.68
CA ALA A 305 23.51 -2.76 -9.34
C ALA A 305 22.70 -1.67 -8.64
N ILE A 306 22.63 -1.69 -7.30
CA ILE A 306 21.97 -0.65 -6.50
C ILE A 306 22.65 0.71 -6.69
N ARG A 307 23.98 0.74 -6.70
CA ARG A 307 24.75 1.97 -6.94
C ARG A 307 24.50 2.54 -8.33
N ASP A 308 24.55 1.69 -9.36
CA ASP A 308 24.32 2.08 -10.74
C ASP A 308 22.87 2.52 -10.96
N ALA A 309 21.90 1.86 -10.31
CA ALA A 309 20.51 2.29 -10.27
C ALA A 309 20.37 3.69 -9.67
N ALA A 310 20.99 3.93 -8.51
CA ALA A 310 20.92 5.22 -7.82
C ALA A 310 21.53 6.36 -8.65
N ILE A 311 22.69 6.12 -9.29
CA ILE A 311 23.32 7.10 -10.19
C ILE A 311 22.45 7.32 -11.43
N GLY A 312 21.95 6.24 -12.04
CA GLY A 312 21.14 6.29 -13.24
C GLY A 312 19.83 7.05 -13.05
N LEU A 313 19.13 6.78 -11.94
CA LEU A 313 17.91 7.50 -11.53
C LEU A 313 18.23 8.96 -11.17
N GLY A 314 19.27 9.20 -10.39
CA GLY A 314 19.68 10.56 -10.01
C GLY A 314 20.00 11.45 -11.21
N PHE A 315 20.69 10.90 -12.22
CA PHE A 315 20.96 11.61 -13.47
C PHE A 315 19.68 12.00 -14.21
N ARG A 316 18.72 11.06 -14.35
CA ARG A 316 17.43 11.29 -15.00
C ARG A 316 16.57 12.32 -14.27
N VAL A 317 16.54 12.25 -12.94
CA VAL A 317 15.90 13.27 -12.11
C VAL A 317 16.52 14.64 -12.37
N GLY A 318 17.85 14.71 -12.44
CA GLY A 318 18.61 15.91 -12.81
C GLY A 318 18.21 16.49 -14.16
N VAL A 319 18.20 15.66 -15.20
CA VAL A 319 17.81 16.04 -16.56
C VAL A 319 16.36 16.55 -16.57
N GLY A 320 15.43 15.83 -15.95
CA GLY A 320 14.03 16.22 -15.89
C GLY A 320 13.79 17.55 -15.18
N ALA A 321 14.45 17.75 -14.04
CA ALA A 321 14.40 19.02 -13.31
C ALA A 321 14.95 20.17 -14.16
N LEU A 322 16.08 19.97 -14.85
CA LEU A 322 16.66 20.96 -15.75
C LEU A 322 15.74 21.32 -16.92
N VAL A 323 15.10 20.32 -17.55
CA VAL A 323 14.15 20.53 -18.65
C VAL A 323 12.95 21.36 -18.19
N VAL A 324 12.33 21.01 -17.06
CA VAL A 324 11.17 21.75 -16.53
C VAL A 324 11.55 23.18 -16.14
N ILE A 325 12.67 23.36 -15.43
CA ILE A 325 13.15 24.67 -15.01
C ILE A 325 13.51 25.53 -16.23
N GLY A 326 14.23 24.96 -17.20
CA GLY A 326 14.60 25.62 -18.45
C GLY A 326 13.38 26.04 -19.26
N LEU A 327 12.39 25.15 -19.40
CA LEU A 327 11.13 25.44 -20.10
C LEU A 327 10.35 26.57 -19.41
N ALA A 328 10.27 26.57 -18.08
CA ALA A 328 9.62 27.65 -17.33
C ALA A 328 10.30 29.01 -17.56
N ILE A 329 11.64 29.05 -17.61
CA ILE A 329 12.41 30.26 -17.90
C ILE A 329 12.19 30.71 -19.35
N ALA A 330 12.24 29.79 -20.31
CA ALA A 330 12.04 30.06 -21.72
C ALA A 330 10.62 30.61 -21.99
N LEU A 331 9.59 29.97 -21.42
CA LEU A 331 8.20 30.41 -21.49
C LEU A 331 8.01 31.79 -20.89
N ARG A 332 8.66 32.06 -19.75
CA ARG A 332 8.64 33.40 -19.13
C ARG A 332 9.33 34.43 -20.03
N ALA A 333 10.51 34.13 -20.56
CA ALA A 333 11.25 35.04 -21.42
C ALA A 333 10.47 35.36 -22.70
N ALA A 334 9.86 34.35 -23.31
CA ALA A 334 9.02 34.48 -24.49
C ALA A 334 7.72 35.26 -24.22
N SER A 335 7.05 34.99 -23.10
CA SER A 335 5.78 35.65 -22.75
C SER A 335 5.93 37.14 -22.44
N TYR A 336 7.10 37.56 -21.95
CA TYR A 336 7.38 38.95 -21.60
C TYR A 336 8.32 39.66 -22.58
N SER A 337 8.74 39.00 -23.66
CA SER A 337 9.71 39.49 -24.66
C SER A 337 10.95 40.12 -24.01
N ARG A 338 11.46 39.51 -22.93
CA ARG A 338 12.55 40.06 -22.11
C ARG A 338 13.57 38.99 -21.78
N ARG A 339 14.86 39.34 -21.86
CA ARG A 339 15.96 38.47 -21.42
C ARG A 339 15.88 38.17 -19.92
N PRO A 340 16.21 36.94 -19.48
CA PRO A 340 16.25 36.59 -18.07
C PRO A 340 17.25 37.49 -17.33
N ARG A 341 16.87 37.96 -16.14
CA ARG A 341 17.72 38.81 -15.28
C ARG A 341 18.51 37.92 -14.31
N LEU A 342 19.55 38.46 -13.68
CA LEU A 342 20.32 37.73 -12.66
C LEU A 342 19.42 37.10 -11.57
N GLY A 343 18.36 37.81 -11.15
CA GLY A 343 17.41 37.29 -10.17
C GLY A 343 16.60 36.07 -10.64
N THR A 344 16.34 35.91 -11.94
CA THR A 344 15.68 34.69 -12.46
C THR A 344 16.65 33.52 -12.52
N ALA A 345 17.93 33.78 -12.80
CA ALA A 345 18.97 32.75 -12.73
C ALA A 345 19.16 32.25 -11.30
N LEU A 346 19.18 33.16 -10.31
CA LEU A 346 19.25 32.78 -8.89
C LEU A 346 18.06 31.88 -8.48
N VAL A 347 16.83 32.27 -8.83
CA VAL A 347 15.63 31.45 -8.55
C VAL A 347 15.72 30.08 -9.21
N ALA A 348 16.21 30.00 -10.44
CA ALA A 348 16.38 28.74 -11.16
C ALA A 348 17.40 27.81 -10.51
N VAL A 349 18.57 28.35 -10.12
CA VAL A 349 19.61 27.58 -9.42
C VAL A 349 19.09 27.12 -8.05
N THR A 350 18.47 28.00 -7.28
CA THR A 350 17.86 27.62 -5.98
C THR A 350 16.78 26.57 -6.16
N ALA A 351 15.91 26.69 -7.17
CA ALA A 351 14.90 25.70 -7.47
C ALA A 351 15.49 24.33 -7.82
N LEU A 352 16.56 24.29 -8.63
CA LEU A 352 17.25 23.06 -8.98
C LEU A 352 17.90 22.40 -7.76
N VAL A 353 18.58 23.19 -6.93
CA VAL A 353 19.20 22.71 -5.68
C VAL A 353 18.14 22.18 -4.72
N LEU A 354 17.00 22.87 -4.58
CA LEU A 354 15.87 22.38 -3.77
C LEU A 354 15.32 21.07 -4.33
N ALA A 355 15.08 20.98 -5.65
CA ALA A 355 14.52 19.79 -6.25
C ALA A 355 15.42 18.55 -6.05
N LEU A 356 16.70 18.69 -6.36
CA LEU A 356 17.67 17.61 -6.23
C LEU A 356 17.98 17.30 -4.77
N GLY A 357 18.13 18.31 -3.93
CA GLY A 357 18.42 18.17 -2.51
C GLY A 357 17.28 17.50 -1.75
N THR A 358 16.02 17.83 -2.05
CA THR A 358 14.86 17.19 -1.41
C THR A 358 14.72 15.74 -1.84
N ILE A 359 14.83 15.41 -3.14
CA ILE A 359 14.77 14.01 -3.59
C ILE A 359 15.93 13.21 -3.01
N ALA A 360 17.17 13.70 -3.15
CA ALA A 360 18.34 13.00 -2.61
C ALA A 360 18.29 12.84 -1.09
N GLY A 361 17.80 13.85 -0.36
CA GLY A 361 17.62 13.81 1.09
C GLY A 361 16.58 12.79 1.52
N THR A 362 15.39 12.79 0.90
CA THR A 362 14.32 11.82 1.21
C THR A 362 14.73 10.39 0.87
N VAL A 363 15.37 10.17 -0.29
CA VAL A 363 15.91 8.86 -0.70
C VAL A 363 16.97 8.37 0.27
N ALA A 364 17.93 9.24 0.65
CA ALA A 364 18.95 8.88 1.63
C ALA A 364 18.35 8.55 3.00
N GLN A 365 17.32 9.29 3.45
CA GLN A 365 16.68 9.00 4.73
C GLN A 365 15.81 7.73 4.71
N THR A 366 15.18 7.42 3.58
CA THR A 366 14.22 6.31 3.49
C THR A 366 14.91 4.98 3.20
N TYR A 367 15.86 4.96 2.27
CA TYR A 367 16.46 3.72 1.75
C TYR A 367 17.88 3.44 2.26
N ARG A 368 18.64 4.45 2.69
CA ARG A 368 20.05 4.24 3.13
C ARG A 368 20.16 3.63 4.53
N SER A 369 19.13 3.79 5.36
CA SER A 369 19.12 3.36 6.77
C SER A 369 18.10 2.28 7.10
N GLY A 370 17.32 1.79 6.13
CA GLY A 370 16.20 0.90 6.40
C GLY A 370 16.48 -0.55 6.04
N THR A 371 16.44 -1.44 7.02
CA THR A 371 15.76 -2.72 6.79
C THR A 371 14.30 -2.42 6.49
N PRO A 372 13.67 -3.04 5.48
CA PRO A 372 12.24 -2.88 5.26
C PRO A 372 11.46 -3.20 6.53
N ARG A 373 10.37 -2.47 6.75
CA ARG A 373 9.40 -2.79 7.81
C ARG A 373 8.58 -4.00 7.42
N GLU A 374 8.30 -4.13 6.13
CA GLU A 374 7.50 -5.20 5.55
C GLU A 374 8.08 -5.62 4.21
N PHE A 375 7.98 -6.91 3.93
CA PHE A 375 8.28 -7.53 2.65
C PHE A 375 7.09 -8.40 2.24
N LYS A 376 6.51 -8.14 1.07
CA LYS A 376 5.31 -8.82 0.57
C LYS A 376 5.63 -9.54 -0.75
N ALA A 377 5.18 -10.77 -0.87
CA ALA A 377 5.15 -11.52 -2.13
C ALA A 377 3.71 -11.93 -2.43
N SER A 378 3.21 -11.63 -3.63
CA SER A 378 1.83 -11.95 -4.03
C SER A 378 1.76 -13.10 -5.03
N GLY A 379 0.57 -13.70 -5.16
CA GLY A 379 0.26 -14.74 -6.15
C GLY A 379 1.13 -15.99 -6.04
N LEU A 380 1.42 -16.60 -7.18
CA LEU A 380 2.24 -17.81 -7.26
C LEU A 380 3.63 -17.61 -6.67
N LEU A 381 4.18 -16.38 -6.71
CA LEU A 381 5.48 -16.09 -6.14
C LEU A 381 5.54 -16.33 -4.62
N GLY A 382 4.45 -16.02 -3.91
CA GLY A 382 4.31 -16.34 -2.48
C GLY A 382 4.37 -17.86 -2.21
N THR A 383 3.69 -18.65 -3.05
CA THR A 383 3.70 -20.12 -2.96
C THR A 383 5.07 -20.72 -3.27
N ILE A 384 5.78 -20.19 -4.27
CA ILE A 384 7.07 -20.71 -4.71
C ILE A 384 8.15 -20.46 -3.66
N GLN A 385 8.08 -19.32 -2.97
CA GLN A 385 9.01 -19.00 -1.89
C GLN A 385 8.99 -20.00 -0.73
N GLN A 386 7.91 -20.76 -0.59
CA GLN A 386 7.73 -21.74 0.49
C GLN A 386 8.09 -23.16 0.09
N ASN A 387 8.00 -23.51 -1.20
CA ASN A 387 8.21 -24.88 -1.65
C ASN A 387 9.06 -24.94 -2.91
N SER A 388 10.36 -24.71 -2.74
CA SER A 388 11.36 -24.75 -3.82
C SER A 388 11.35 -26.08 -4.59
N ARG A 389 11.05 -27.19 -3.90
CA ARG A 389 11.00 -28.55 -4.49
C ARG A 389 9.86 -28.76 -5.49
N VAL A 390 8.71 -28.10 -5.29
CA VAL A 390 7.58 -28.18 -6.24
C VAL A 390 7.96 -27.56 -7.60
N PHE A 391 8.88 -26.60 -7.61
CA PHE A 391 9.33 -25.94 -8.83
C PHE A 391 10.40 -26.73 -9.58
N ASP A 392 11.27 -27.46 -8.87
CA ASP A 392 12.27 -28.31 -9.50
C ASP A 392 11.60 -29.36 -10.42
N ASP A 393 10.50 -29.97 -9.98
CA ASP A 393 9.74 -30.95 -10.76
C ASP A 393 8.96 -30.35 -11.95
N VAL A 394 8.45 -29.12 -11.82
CA VAL A 394 7.71 -28.44 -12.90
C VAL A 394 8.65 -27.83 -13.94
N ALA A 395 9.78 -27.26 -13.50
CA ALA A 395 10.80 -26.70 -14.38
C ALA A 395 11.49 -27.79 -15.22
N VAL A 396 11.63 -29.01 -14.70
CA VAL A 396 12.12 -30.18 -15.45
C VAL A 396 11.17 -30.58 -16.59
N ARG A 397 9.87 -30.27 -16.48
CA ARG A 397 8.86 -30.62 -17.49
C ARG A 397 8.58 -29.53 -18.54
N SER A 398 9.19 -28.35 -18.44
CA SER A 398 8.97 -27.24 -19.38
C SER A 398 10.28 -26.59 -19.86
N GLU A 399 10.92 -27.20 -20.86
CA GLU A 399 12.21 -26.76 -21.44
C GLU A 399 12.20 -25.31 -21.96
N GLN A 400 11.04 -24.77 -22.37
CA GLN A 400 10.94 -23.44 -22.97
C GLN A 400 10.70 -22.30 -21.98
N VAL A 401 10.19 -22.58 -20.77
CA VAL A 401 9.77 -21.55 -19.80
C VAL A 401 10.60 -21.60 -18.51
N ALA A 402 11.25 -22.73 -18.22
CA ALA A 402 12.07 -22.94 -17.03
C ALA A 402 13.17 -21.88 -16.80
N PRO A 403 13.91 -21.39 -17.82
CA PRO A 403 14.98 -20.41 -17.61
C PRO A 403 14.49 -19.06 -17.08
N TYR A 404 13.35 -18.58 -17.59
CA TYR A 404 12.77 -17.30 -17.17
C TYR A 404 12.28 -17.38 -15.73
N LEU A 405 11.55 -18.45 -15.40
CA LEU A 405 10.98 -18.63 -14.06
C LEU A 405 12.07 -18.84 -13.00
N ARG A 406 13.10 -19.65 -13.29
CA ARG A 406 14.23 -19.87 -12.37
C ARG A 406 14.99 -18.57 -12.05
N ASN A 407 15.20 -17.71 -13.03
CA ASN A 407 15.84 -16.40 -12.80
C ASN A 407 14.98 -15.46 -11.96
N VAL A 408 13.66 -15.42 -12.19
CA VAL A 408 12.75 -14.61 -11.38
C VAL A 408 12.73 -15.10 -9.92
N VAL A 409 12.70 -16.41 -9.70
CA VAL A 409 12.76 -17.01 -8.35
C VAL A 409 14.10 -16.74 -7.68
N ALA A 410 15.23 -16.96 -8.37
CA ALA A 410 16.56 -16.68 -7.86
C ALA A 410 16.75 -15.20 -7.48
N LEU A 411 16.25 -14.27 -8.30
CA LEU A 411 16.23 -12.84 -7.98
C LEU A 411 15.35 -12.56 -6.75
N SER A 412 14.18 -13.19 -6.68
CA SER A 412 13.24 -13.02 -5.56
C SER A 412 13.84 -13.52 -4.25
N GLU A 413 14.53 -14.66 -4.26
CA GLU A 413 15.25 -15.22 -3.10
C GLU A 413 16.44 -14.34 -2.70
N ALA A 414 17.23 -13.85 -3.66
CA ALA A 414 18.36 -12.95 -3.37
C ALA A 414 17.89 -11.60 -2.80
N LEU A 415 16.76 -11.07 -3.30
CA LEU A 415 16.13 -9.88 -2.73
C LEU A 415 15.58 -10.18 -1.33
N ARG A 416 14.93 -11.33 -1.12
CA ARG A 416 14.52 -11.77 0.21
C ARG A 416 15.72 -11.85 1.14
N GLU A 417 16.76 -12.62 0.85
CA GLU A 417 17.95 -12.75 1.71
C GLU A 417 18.59 -11.40 2.08
N ARG A 418 18.56 -10.42 1.17
CA ARG A 418 19.09 -9.07 1.40
C ARG A 418 18.17 -8.18 2.25
N TYR A 419 16.86 -8.29 2.07
CA TYR A 419 15.87 -7.32 2.57
C TYR A 419 14.89 -7.92 3.59
N GLU A 420 14.88 -9.23 3.74
CA GLU A 420 14.26 -9.96 4.83
C GLU A 420 14.79 -9.39 6.13
N PRO A 421 13.88 -9.04 7.07
CA PRO A 421 14.27 -8.71 8.42
C PRO A 421 15.07 -9.86 9.01
N GLN A 422 16.39 -9.76 8.95
CA GLN A 422 17.26 -10.66 9.70
C GLN A 422 16.83 -10.57 11.16
N PRO A 423 16.55 -11.71 11.84
CA PRO A 423 16.18 -11.71 13.24
C PRO A 423 17.13 -10.82 14.03
N ILE A 424 16.56 -9.90 14.80
CA ILE A 424 17.35 -9.05 15.68
C ILE A 424 17.89 -9.96 16.78
N GLY A 425 19.13 -10.44 16.60
CA GLY A 425 19.85 -11.23 17.60
C GLY A 425 19.50 -12.73 17.64
N GLY A 426 20.04 -13.48 16.68
CA GLY A 426 20.16 -14.95 16.76
C GLY A 426 19.06 -15.75 16.06
N GLU A 427 19.23 -17.08 16.04
CA GLU A 427 18.25 -18.05 15.57
C GLU A 427 16.91 -17.89 16.31
N SER A 428 15.79 -18.13 15.61
CA SER A 428 14.46 -18.18 16.23
C SER A 428 14.44 -19.27 17.31
N VAL A 429 14.00 -18.93 18.53
CA VAL A 429 13.96 -19.86 19.67
C VAL A 429 12.55 -20.36 19.98
N LEU A 430 11.53 -19.73 19.38
CA LEU A 430 10.13 -20.08 19.55
C LEU A 430 9.31 -19.58 18.35
N ARG A 431 8.49 -20.45 17.79
CA ARG A 431 7.53 -20.17 16.71
C ARG A 431 6.11 -20.42 17.16
N LEU A 432 5.27 -19.39 17.09
CA LEU A 432 3.87 -19.46 17.47
C LEU A 432 2.99 -19.30 16.23
N LEU A 433 2.12 -20.27 15.97
CA LEU A 433 1.09 -20.15 14.94
C LEU A 433 -0.13 -19.45 15.51
N LEU A 434 -0.54 -18.34 14.91
CA LEU A 434 -1.71 -17.56 15.31
C LEU A 434 -2.87 -17.86 14.36
N VAL A 435 -3.98 -18.31 14.94
CA VAL A 435 -5.24 -18.58 14.25
C VAL A 435 -6.39 -17.93 15.01
N SER A 436 -7.53 -17.80 14.33
CA SER A 436 -8.76 -17.26 14.91
C SER A 436 -9.94 -17.60 14.00
N ASP A 437 -11.15 -17.51 14.56
CA ASP A 437 -12.41 -17.54 13.81
C ASP A 437 -12.50 -18.81 12.92
N ILE A 438 -12.24 -19.96 13.54
CA ILE A 438 -12.28 -21.29 12.90
C ILE A 438 -13.73 -21.66 12.56
N HIS A 439 -14.70 -21.24 13.39
CA HIS A 439 -16.14 -21.42 13.14
C HIS A 439 -16.51 -22.86 12.76
N ALA A 440 -16.03 -23.81 13.55
CA ALA A 440 -16.22 -25.25 13.38
C ALA A 440 -15.71 -25.81 12.03
N GLY A 441 -14.79 -25.11 11.35
CA GLY A 441 -14.12 -25.64 10.17
C GLY A 441 -13.07 -26.69 10.53
N ASN A 442 -13.23 -27.92 10.03
CA ASN A 442 -12.31 -29.03 10.29
C ASN A 442 -11.08 -28.99 9.38
N GLN A 443 -10.24 -27.98 9.54
CA GLN A 443 -8.97 -27.83 8.81
C GLN A 443 -7.74 -28.22 9.65
N TYR A 444 -7.91 -29.01 10.71
CA TYR A 444 -6.83 -29.45 11.59
C TYR A 444 -5.72 -30.27 10.90
N PRO A 445 -5.98 -31.08 9.85
CA PRO A 445 -4.91 -31.70 9.07
C PRO A 445 -4.01 -30.67 8.35
N LEU A 446 -4.56 -29.53 7.95
CA LEU A 446 -3.77 -28.41 7.42
C LEU A 446 -2.92 -27.79 8.53
N LEU A 447 -3.48 -27.57 9.72
CA LEU A 447 -2.70 -27.09 10.88
C LEU A 447 -1.55 -28.03 11.22
N GLN A 448 -1.77 -29.35 11.22
CA GLN A 448 -0.71 -30.34 11.45
C GLN A 448 0.41 -30.20 10.43
N ASN A 449 0.05 -30.10 9.14
CA ASN A 449 1.04 -29.91 8.09
C ASN A 449 1.83 -28.62 8.29
N LEU A 450 1.15 -27.50 8.62
CA LEU A 450 1.81 -26.23 8.93
C LEU A 450 2.73 -26.32 10.14
N ILE A 451 2.31 -27.02 11.20
CA ILE A 451 3.12 -27.24 12.40
C ILE A 451 4.42 -27.97 12.04
N GLU A 452 4.33 -29.00 11.21
CA GLU A 452 5.49 -29.75 10.74
C GLU A 452 6.37 -28.94 9.79
N THR A 453 5.79 -28.24 8.80
CA THR A 453 6.59 -27.56 7.78
C THR A 453 7.24 -26.28 8.29
N GLU A 454 6.54 -25.52 9.13
CA GLU A 454 7.02 -24.26 9.69
C GLU A 454 7.73 -24.45 11.04
N GLN A 455 7.78 -25.68 11.56
CA GLN A 455 8.38 -26.02 12.86
C GLN A 455 7.77 -25.19 13.98
N ILE A 456 6.44 -25.25 14.10
CA ILE A 456 5.68 -24.49 15.10
C ILE A 456 5.77 -25.17 16.46
N ASP A 457 6.02 -24.40 17.51
CA ASP A 457 6.14 -24.90 18.89
C ASP A 457 4.82 -24.86 19.66
N ALA A 458 3.92 -23.93 19.33
CA ALA A 458 2.58 -23.85 19.90
C ALA A 458 1.61 -23.08 18.98
N VAL A 459 0.32 -23.36 19.12
CA VAL A 459 -0.77 -22.64 18.44
C VAL A 459 -1.46 -21.71 19.43
N ILE A 460 -1.68 -20.46 19.04
CA ILE A 460 -2.56 -19.51 19.75
C ILE A 460 -3.82 -19.32 18.91
N ASP A 461 -4.96 -19.76 19.45
CA ASP A 461 -6.27 -19.49 18.90
C ASP A 461 -6.94 -18.33 19.67
N CYS A 462 -7.26 -17.26 18.92
CA CYS A 462 -7.87 -16.05 19.45
C CYS A 462 -9.40 -16.14 19.59
N GLY A 463 -10.03 -17.31 19.44
CA GLY A 463 -11.44 -17.53 19.76
C GLY A 463 -12.34 -17.61 18.52
N ASP A 464 -13.64 -17.80 18.78
CA ASP A 464 -14.65 -18.15 17.75
C ASP A 464 -14.30 -19.49 17.08
N LEU A 465 -14.09 -20.49 17.93
CA LEU A 465 -13.81 -21.87 17.58
C LEU A 465 -15.04 -22.58 17.00
N VAL A 466 -16.23 -22.31 17.55
CA VAL A 466 -17.54 -22.81 17.10
C VAL A 466 -18.44 -21.65 16.70
N ASN A 467 -19.56 -21.90 15.99
CA ASN A 467 -20.48 -20.86 15.54
C ASN A 467 -21.60 -20.55 16.55
N PHE A 468 -22.08 -21.56 17.28
CA PHE A 468 -23.33 -21.46 18.05
C PHE A 468 -23.12 -21.59 19.55
N GLY A 469 -21.89 -21.62 20.03
CA GLY A 469 -21.54 -21.71 21.44
C GLY A 469 -21.77 -23.08 22.06
N THR A 470 -22.01 -24.12 21.26
CA THR A 470 -22.38 -25.44 21.77
C THR A 470 -21.26 -26.46 21.62
N VAL A 471 -21.10 -27.31 22.66
CA VAL A 471 -20.17 -28.45 22.61
C VAL A 471 -20.57 -29.45 21.52
N THR A 472 -21.87 -29.66 21.30
CA THR A 472 -22.37 -30.61 20.29
C THR A 472 -21.91 -30.24 18.88
N GLU A 473 -21.88 -28.95 18.55
CA GLU A 473 -21.35 -28.48 17.28
C GLU A 473 -19.86 -28.85 17.11
N GLY A 474 -19.04 -28.56 18.11
CA GLY A 474 -17.61 -28.88 18.07
C GLY A 474 -17.34 -30.39 17.96
N GLU A 475 -18.15 -31.23 18.62
CA GLU A 475 -18.05 -32.69 18.48
C GLU A 475 -18.44 -33.15 17.07
N PHE A 476 -19.54 -32.63 16.52
CA PHE A 476 -20.00 -32.97 15.18
C PHE A 476 -18.99 -32.57 14.10
N ALA A 477 -18.38 -31.40 14.25
CA ALA A 477 -17.35 -30.91 13.34
C ALA A 477 -15.97 -31.57 13.54
N GLY A 478 -15.79 -32.39 14.59
CA GLY A 478 -14.50 -33.02 14.89
C GLY A 478 -13.44 -32.05 15.42
N VAL A 479 -13.85 -30.87 15.92
CA VAL A 479 -12.95 -29.81 16.39
C VAL A 479 -12.07 -30.29 17.54
N PHE A 480 -12.66 -30.92 18.55
CA PHE A 480 -11.93 -31.34 19.75
C PHE A 480 -10.94 -32.48 19.47
N GLU A 481 -11.28 -33.41 18.59
CA GLU A 481 -10.37 -34.45 18.13
C GLU A 481 -9.22 -33.84 17.30
N GLY A 482 -9.56 -32.91 16.40
CA GLY A 482 -8.60 -32.16 15.60
C GLY A 482 -7.56 -31.43 16.46
N ILE A 483 -7.99 -30.68 17.47
CA ILE A 483 -7.08 -30.00 18.43
C ILE A 483 -6.18 -31.01 19.15
N GLY A 484 -6.76 -32.11 19.64
CA GLY A 484 -6.01 -33.15 20.35
C GLY A 484 -4.93 -33.82 19.49
N SER A 485 -5.08 -33.78 18.17
CA SER A 485 -4.17 -34.40 17.20
C SER A 485 -2.97 -33.52 16.82
N LEU A 486 -2.92 -32.24 17.21
CA LEU A 486 -1.88 -31.30 16.76
C LEU A 486 -0.48 -31.56 17.35
N GLY A 487 -0.39 -32.26 18.49
CA GLY A 487 0.89 -32.64 19.10
C GLY A 487 1.67 -31.51 19.78
N VAL A 488 1.25 -30.26 19.62
CA VAL A 488 1.82 -29.06 20.27
C VAL A 488 0.79 -28.41 21.20
N PRO A 489 1.21 -27.58 22.18
CA PRO A 489 0.30 -26.80 23.00
C PRO A 489 -0.66 -25.94 22.16
N TYR A 490 -1.94 -26.00 22.51
CA TYR A 490 -3.02 -25.24 21.90
C TYR A 490 -3.57 -24.24 22.90
N VAL A 491 -3.07 -23.00 22.82
CA VAL A 491 -3.40 -21.89 23.70
C VAL A 491 -4.67 -21.23 23.22
N PHE A 492 -5.67 -21.08 24.09
CA PHE A 492 -7.00 -20.64 23.70
C PHE A 492 -7.56 -19.54 24.61
N VAL A 493 -8.20 -18.55 23.98
CA VAL A 493 -9.19 -17.66 24.60
C VAL A 493 -10.52 -17.83 23.91
N ARG A 494 -11.61 -17.75 24.68
CA ARG A 494 -12.96 -17.82 24.13
C ARG A 494 -13.30 -16.52 23.37
N GLY A 495 -13.92 -16.67 22.21
CA GLY A 495 -14.61 -15.61 21.47
C GLY A 495 -16.09 -15.50 21.81
N ASN A 496 -16.81 -14.60 21.14
CA ASN A 496 -18.24 -14.44 21.42
C ASN A 496 -19.08 -15.59 20.88
N HIS A 497 -18.60 -16.38 19.91
CA HIS A 497 -19.34 -17.54 19.42
C HIS A 497 -19.12 -18.81 20.24
N ASP A 498 -18.23 -18.85 21.24
CA ASP A 498 -17.96 -20.08 22.01
C ASP A 498 -18.76 -20.19 23.33
N ALA A 499 -19.83 -19.42 23.47
CA ALA A 499 -20.76 -19.47 24.60
C ALA A 499 -22.18 -19.15 24.15
N THR A 500 -23.18 -19.67 24.87
CA THR A 500 -24.60 -19.35 24.63
C THR A 500 -25.18 -18.32 25.63
N SER A 501 -24.41 -17.96 26.66
CA SER A 501 -24.73 -16.92 27.63
C SER A 501 -23.46 -16.41 28.32
N ALA A 502 -23.52 -15.27 29.01
CA ALA A 502 -22.37 -14.68 29.71
C ALA A 502 -21.68 -15.61 30.73
N ALA A 503 -22.41 -16.56 31.31
CA ALA A 503 -21.92 -17.51 32.33
C ALA A 503 -21.68 -18.93 31.77
N ASP A 504 -21.80 -19.11 30.45
CA ASP A 504 -21.64 -20.41 29.81
C ASP A 504 -20.17 -20.70 29.49
N ASP A 505 -19.59 -21.62 30.27
CA ASP A 505 -18.22 -22.11 30.09
C ASP A 505 -18.20 -23.57 29.59
N ALA A 506 -19.27 -24.06 28.93
CA ALA A 506 -19.36 -25.46 28.50
C ALA A 506 -18.29 -25.85 27.48
N VAL A 507 -18.00 -24.99 26.50
CA VAL A 507 -16.94 -25.21 25.50
C VAL A 507 -15.57 -25.24 26.19
N LEU A 508 -15.30 -24.31 27.10
CA LEU A 508 -14.05 -24.26 27.90
C LEU A 508 -13.85 -25.56 28.70
N ARG A 509 -14.87 -26.03 29.43
CA ARG A 509 -14.81 -27.32 30.16
C ARG A 509 -14.60 -28.53 29.25
N ARG A 510 -15.00 -28.45 27.97
CA ARG A 510 -14.74 -29.52 27.01
C ARG A 510 -13.30 -29.47 26.50
N LEU A 511 -12.78 -28.27 26.25
CA LEU A 511 -11.40 -28.03 25.84
C LEU A 511 -10.39 -28.42 26.94
N ASP A 512 -10.69 -28.11 28.20
CA ASP A 512 -9.86 -28.44 29.38
C ASP A 512 -9.59 -29.96 29.56
N ARG A 513 -10.40 -30.82 28.92
CA ARG A 513 -10.22 -32.27 28.92
C ARG A 513 -9.23 -32.77 27.86
N ILE A 514 -8.75 -31.89 26.99
CA ILE A 514 -7.82 -32.21 25.91
C ILE A 514 -6.40 -31.94 26.42
N PRO A 515 -5.51 -32.94 26.48
CA PRO A 515 -4.23 -32.82 27.20
C PRO A 515 -3.28 -31.71 26.72
N ASN A 516 -3.32 -31.35 25.43
CA ASN A 516 -2.46 -30.31 24.87
C ASN A 516 -3.09 -28.91 24.91
N VAL A 517 -4.30 -28.74 25.45
CA VAL A 517 -4.95 -27.42 25.53
C VAL A 517 -4.47 -26.62 26.74
N VAL A 518 -4.27 -25.32 26.54
CA VAL A 518 -3.99 -24.34 27.60
C VAL A 518 -5.02 -23.22 27.53
N LEU A 519 -5.86 -23.08 28.56
CA LEU A 519 -6.91 -22.06 28.61
C LEU A 519 -6.39 -20.82 29.36
N LEU A 520 -6.17 -19.71 28.66
CA LEU A 520 -5.66 -18.48 29.30
C LEU A 520 -6.66 -17.88 30.31
N GLN A 521 -7.93 -18.23 30.18
CA GLN A 521 -8.95 -18.00 31.19
C GLN A 521 -9.91 -19.20 31.24
N PRO A 522 -9.69 -20.18 32.13
CA PRO A 522 -10.52 -21.38 32.22
C PRO A 522 -11.96 -21.10 32.70
N ASP A 523 -12.11 -20.09 33.56
CA ASP A 523 -13.40 -19.67 34.14
C ASP A 523 -13.36 -18.21 34.63
N SER A 524 -14.44 -17.74 35.26
CA SER A 524 -14.53 -16.36 35.75
C SER A 524 -13.68 -16.04 36.99
N THR A 525 -13.11 -17.05 37.65
CA THR A 525 -12.41 -16.92 38.95
C THR A 525 -10.89 -16.88 38.85
N ARG A 526 -10.33 -17.31 37.71
CA ARG A 526 -8.87 -17.32 37.50
C ARG A 526 -8.48 -17.08 36.04
N TYR A 527 -7.26 -16.60 35.87
CA TYR A 527 -6.52 -16.54 34.61
C TYR A 527 -5.33 -17.51 34.68
N GLU A 528 -4.75 -17.84 33.53
CA GLU A 528 -3.53 -18.64 33.42
C GLU A 528 -2.48 -17.87 32.61
N GLU A 529 -1.25 -17.88 33.11
CA GLU A 529 -0.08 -17.41 32.38
C GLU A 529 0.73 -18.64 31.93
N PHE A 530 0.79 -18.84 30.62
CA PHE A 530 1.54 -19.89 29.97
C PHE A 530 2.93 -19.37 29.60
N THR A 531 3.97 -20.06 30.03
CA THR A 531 5.36 -19.76 29.64
C THR A 531 5.91 -20.89 28.81
N ILE A 532 6.51 -20.59 27.66
CA ILE A 532 7.18 -21.56 26.77
C ILE A 532 8.43 -20.92 26.19
N ALA A 533 9.57 -21.64 26.17
CA ALA A 533 10.87 -21.11 25.75
C ALA A 533 11.31 -19.82 26.49
N GLY A 534 10.72 -19.54 27.66
CA GLY A 534 10.90 -18.30 28.43
C GLY A 534 9.97 -17.15 28.05
N VAL A 535 9.16 -17.27 27.00
CA VAL A 535 8.14 -16.29 26.56
C VAL A 535 6.84 -16.52 27.34
N ARG A 536 6.26 -15.45 27.88
CA ARG A 536 5.03 -15.44 28.69
C ARG A 536 3.84 -15.00 27.87
N ILE A 537 2.79 -15.81 27.91
CA ILE A 537 1.54 -15.64 27.19
C ILE A 537 0.42 -15.66 28.22
N ALA A 538 -0.41 -14.63 28.25
CA ALA A 538 -1.61 -14.61 29.08
C ALA A 538 -2.74 -13.88 28.34
N GLY A 539 -3.96 -14.00 28.83
CA GLY A 539 -5.11 -13.47 28.11
C GLY A 539 -6.39 -13.54 28.89
N PHE A 540 -7.47 -13.14 28.25
CA PHE A 540 -8.82 -13.19 28.82
C PHE A 540 -9.89 -13.32 27.73
N ASN A 541 -10.96 -14.01 28.09
CA ASN A 541 -12.06 -14.37 27.20
C ASN A 541 -12.95 -13.16 26.87
N ASP A 542 -13.63 -13.25 25.74
CA ASP A 542 -14.73 -12.35 25.41
C ASP A 542 -15.91 -12.55 26.39
N PRO A 543 -16.40 -11.50 27.06
CA PRO A 543 -17.59 -11.57 27.91
C PRO A 543 -18.90 -11.73 27.13
N ARG A 544 -18.90 -11.51 25.80
CA ARG A 544 -20.06 -11.69 24.94
C ARG A 544 -20.29 -13.18 24.63
N TRP A 545 -21.44 -13.48 24.02
CA TRP A 545 -21.88 -14.83 23.70
C TRP A 545 -22.71 -14.82 22.39
N PHE A 546 -22.97 -16.01 21.85
CA PHE A 546 -23.76 -16.17 20.64
C PHE A 546 -25.20 -15.69 20.88
N GLY A 547 -25.64 -14.72 20.10
CA GLY A 547 -26.95 -14.06 20.27
C GLY A 547 -26.94 -12.84 21.18
N ASP A 548 -25.78 -12.34 21.60
CA ASP A 548 -25.63 -10.98 22.15
C ASP A 548 -26.03 -9.91 21.10
N ASP A 549 -26.47 -8.74 21.55
CA ASP A 549 -27.01 -7.69 20.66
C ASP A 549 -25.98 -7.04 19.72
N GLY A 550 -24.69 -7.34 19.91
CA GLY A 550 -23.59 -6.84 19.07
C GLY A 550 -23.38 -5.32 19.18
N HIS A 551 -23.99 -4.65 20.16
CA HIS A 551 -23.88 -3.21 20.37
C HIS A 551 -22.96 -2.89 21.55
N GLY A 552 -22.22 -1.78 21.44
CA GLY A 552 -21.38 -1.29 22.54
C GLY A 552 -20.23 -2.23 22.92
N SER A 553 -19.66 -2.97 21.96
CA SER A 553 -18.59 -3.96 22.23
C SER A 553 -17.45 -3.38 23.05
N ALA A 554 -16.99 -2.16 22.76
CA ALA A 554 -15.94 -1.49 23.53
C ALA A 554 -16.30 -1.32 25.02
N ASP A 555 -17.55 -0.97 25.32
CA ASP A 555 -18.03 -0.81 26.70
C ASP A 555 -18.16 -2.18 27.40
N LYS A 556 -18.56 -3.22 26.67
CA LYS A 556 -18.64 -4.60 27.19
C LYS A 556 -17.26 -5.20 27.49
N GLN A 557 -16.23 -4.87 26.70
CA GLN A 557 -14.86 -5.35 26.94
C GLN A 557 -14.16 -4.62 28.10
N ALA A 558 -14.53 -3.38 28.39
CA ALA A 558 -13.82 -2.55 29.37
C ALA A 558 -13.75 -3.16 30.79
N PRO A 559 -14.83 -3.73 31.37
CA PRO A 559 -14.78 -4.40 32.66
C PRO A 559 -13.87 -5.64 32.66
N ALA A 560 -13.89 -6.45 31.60
CA ALA A 560 -13.05 -7.63 31.47
C ALA A 560 -11.57 -7.26 31.43
N ARG A 561 -11.20 -6.26 30.62
CA ARG A 561 -9.83 -5.70 30.57
C ARG A 561 -9.40 -5.15 31.94
N ALA A 562 -10.26 -4.36 32.60
CA ALA A 562 -9.94 -3.76 33.89
C ALA A 562 -9.68 -4.83 34.96
N ARG A 563 -10.50 -5.88 35.00
CA ARG A 563 -10.33 -7.01 35.93
C ARG A 563 -9.04 -7.77 35.66
N TRP A 564 -8.71 -8.03 34.39
CA TRP A 564 -7.46 -8.69 34.01
C TRP A 564 -6.25 -7.84 34.43
N LEU A 565 -6.23 -6.54 34.11
CA LEU A 565 -5.15 -5.62 34.52
C LEU A 565 -4.99 -5.55 36.04
N ALA A 566 -6.09 -5.55 36.80
CA ALA A 566 -6.05 -5.60 38.26
C ALA A 566 -5.46 -6.92 38.79
N SER A 567 -5.75 -8.04 38.12
CA SER A 567 -5.23 -9.37 38.49
C SER A 567 -3.73 -9.52 38.24
N PHE A 568 -3.22 -8.81 37.23
CA PHE A 568 -1.80 -8.77 36.88
C PHE A 568 -1.05 -7.59 37.49
N ALA A 569 -1.70 -6.77 38.34
CA ALA A 569 -1.07 -5.64 39.00
C ALA A 569 0.09 -6.08 39.91
N GLY A 570 1.26 -5.46 39.75
CA GLY A 570 2.47 -5.80 40.51
C GLY A 570 3.20 -7.06 40.00
N ARG A 571 2.69 -7.71 38.96
CA ARG A 571 3.40 -8.74 38.20
C ARG A 571 4.10 -8.09 37.01
N GLU A 572 5.09 -8.79 36.46
CA GLU A 572 5.63 -8.40 35.17
C GLU A 572 4.59 -8.63 34.06
N MET A 573 4.51 -7.71 33.10
CA MET A 573 3.56 -7.82 31.99
C MET A 573 3.92 -9.02 31.08
N PRO A 574 2.94 -9.85 30.68
CA PRO A 574 3.15 -10.89 29.67
C PRO A 574 3.72 -10.33 28.37
N ASP A 575 4.51 -11.15 27.66
CA ASP A 575 5.09 -10.75 26.38
C ASP A 575 4.02 -10.72 25.29
N VAL A 576 3.10 -11.68 25.35
CA VAL A 576 1.94 -11.81 24.47
C VAL A 576 0.68 -11.72 25.31
N VAL A 577 -0.20 -10.79 24.97
CA VAL A 577 -1.54 -10.67 25.58
C VAL A 577 -2.59 -11.02 24.54
N VAL A 578 -3.44 -12.00 24.84
CA VAL A 578 -4.44 -12.53 23.91
C VAL A 578 -5.85 -12.23 24.41
N SER A 579 -6.72 -11.73 23.53
CA SER A 579 -8.17 -11.76 23.71
C SER A 579 -8.82 -11.90 22.34
N HIS A 580 -10.14 -12.02 22.25
CA HIS A 580 -10.81 -12.18 20.97
C HIS A 580 -11.08 -10.83 20.29
N GLU A 581 -11.57 -9.85 21.05
CA GLU A 581 -12.01 -8.57 20.51
C GLU A 581 -10.87 -7.53 20.42
N PRO A 582 -10.71 -6.77 19.31
CA PRO A 582 -9.75 -5.67 19.22
C PRO A 582 -9.80 -4.69 20.40
N TRP A 583 -11.00 -4.29 20.83
CA TRP A 583 -11.15 -3.33 21.93
C TRP A 583 -10.75 -3.88 23.31
N ALA A 584 -10.66 -5.20 23.45
CA ALA A 584 -10.25 -5.86 24.67
C ALA A 584 -8.77 -5.63 24.95
N VAL A 585 -7.90 -5.82 23.96
CA VAL A 585 -6.45 -5.65 24.12
C VAL A 585 -5.97 -4.23 23.85
N GLN A 586 -6.74 -3.41 23.13
CA GLN A 586 -6.35 -2.05 22.79
C GLN A 586 -6.07 -1.21 24.04
N GLY A 587 -4.92 -0.52 24.03
CA GLY A 587 -4.48 0.36 25.12
C GLY A 587 -3.73 -0.33 26.26
N ILE A 588 -3.53 -1.65 26.22
CA ILE A 588 -2.67 -2.35 27.18
C ILE A 588 -1.20 -1.99 26.89
N THR A 589 -0.51 -1.44 27.88
CA THR A 589 0.89 -0.99 27.77
C THR A 589 1.85 -2.00 28.40
N GLY A 590 3.05 -2.13 27.82
CA GLY A 590 4.13 -2.96 28.38
C GLY A 590 4.19 -4.39 27.82
N ALA A 591 3.14 -4.87 27.15
CA ALA A 591 3.18 -6.12 26.39
C ALA A 591 3.97 -5.96 25.08
N GLY A 592 4.65 -7.02 24.66
CA GLY A 592 5.36 -7.06 23.39
C GLY A 592 4.41 -7.14 22.21
N VAL A 593 3.41 -8.01 22.30
CA VAL A 593 2.38 -8.21 21.28
C VAL A 593 1.00 -8.29 21.91
N LEU A 594 0.04 -7.65 21.28
CA LEU A 594 -1.38 -7.73 21.60
C LEU A 594 -2.09 -8.49 20.48
N LEU A 595 -2.74 -9.61 20.81
CA LEU A 595 -3.39 -10.49 19.84
C LEU A 595 -4.90 -10.39 19.93
N ASN A 596 -5.56 -10.32 18.76
CA ASN A 596 -7.01 -10.39 18.64
C ASN A 596 -7.50 -11.09 17.38
N GLY A 597 -8.76 -11.50 17.38
CA GLY A 597 -9.51 -12.09 16.25
C GLY A 597 -10.71 -11.21 15.85
N HIS A 598 -11.89 -11.84 15.75
CA HIS A 598 -13.25 -11.28 15.66
C HIS A 598 -13.61 -10.60 14.32
N MET A 599 -12.72 -9.78 13.80
CA MET A 599 -13.01 -8.96 12.60
C MET A 599 -12.92 -9.75 11.29
N HIS A 600 -12.54 -11.03 11.38
CA HIS A 600 -12.21 -11.96 10.29
C HIS A 600 -11.16 -11.44 9.28
N THR A 601 -10.57 -10.28 9.53
CA THR A 601 -9.66 -9.60 8.61
C THR A 601 -8.30 -9.48 9.24
N ALA A 602 -7.27 -9.91 8.52
CA ALA A 602 -5.91 -9.82 8.99
C ALA A 602 -5.49 -8.33 9.02
N PHE A 603 -5.20 -7.78 10.20
CA PHE A 603 -4.82 -6.38 10.39
C PHE A 603 -3.64 -6.23 11.37
N ARG A 604 -2.92 -5.11 11.32
CA ARG A 604 -1.81 -4.79 12.24
C ARG A 604 -1.80 -3.29 12.55
N GLU A 605 -1.68 -2.95 13.83
CA GLU A 605 -1.54 -1.58 14.31
C GLU A 605 -0.51 -1.52 15.45
N GLY A 606 0.70 -1.04 15.14
CA GLY A 606 1.81 -1.06 16.09
C GLY A 606 2.09 -2.49 16.57
N ASN A 607 2.00 -2.71 17.89
CA ASN A 607 2.20 -4.00 18.54
C ASN A 607 0.93 -4.87 18.59
N ARG A 608 -0.20 -4.40 18.05
CA ARG A 608 -1.43 -5.18 17.96
C ARG A 608 -1.51 -5.91 16.63
N VAL A 609 -1.61 -7.23 16.70
CA VAL A 609 -1.77 -8.15 15.57
C VAL A 609 -3.16 -8.75 15.64
N GLN A 610 -3.97 -8.49 14.63
CA GLN A 610 -5.27 -9.09 14.46
C GLN A 610 -5.14 -10.25 13.48
N ALA A 611 -5.37 -11.46 13.97
CA ALA A 611 -5.47 -12.66 13.16
C ALA A 611 -6.68 -12.53 12.22
N GLY A 612 -6.51 -12.98 10.98
CA GLY A 612 -7.66 -13.17 10.09
C GLY A 612 -8.43 -14.43 10.47
N THR A 613 -9.44 -14.76 9.67
CA THR A 613 -10.13 -16.05 9.81
C THR A 613 -9.30 -17.16 9.20
N PHE A 614 -9.08 -18.25 9.94
CA PHE A 614 -8.36 -19.40 9.42
C PHE A 614 -9.14 -20.13 8.32
N THR A 615 -10.48 -20.13 8.41
CA THR A 615 -11.36 -20.95 7.55
C THR A 615 -12.18 -20.14 6.55
N GLY A 616 -11.96 -18.82 6.45
CA GLY A 616 -12.74 -17.96 5.55
C GLY A 616 -14.14 -17.61 6.11
N GLY A 617 -14.33 -17.73 7.42
CA GLY A 617 -15.60 -17.49 8.11
C GLY A 617 -16.48 -18.74 8.33
N GLY A 618 -15.88 -19.94 8.35
CA GLY A 618 -16.60 -21.20 8.56
C GLY A 618 -17.19 -21.83 7.29
N PRO A 619 -18.04 -22.88 7.42
CA PRO A 619 -18.63 -23.62 6.29
C PRO A 619 -19.61 -22.77 5.46
N PHE A 620 -20.06 -21.64 6.01
CA PHE A 620 -20.76 -20.59 5.29
C PHE A 620 -19.78 -19.45 5.07
N SER A 621 -18.88 -19.60 4.09
CA SER A 621 -17.97 -18.53 3.72
C SER A 621 -18.73 -17.22 3.66
N HIS A 622 -18.30 -16.20 4.40
CA HIS A 622 -18.88 -14.87 4.27
C HIS A 622 -18.56 -14.39 2.86
N TYR A 623 -19.49 -14.62 1.94
CA TYR A 623 -19.38 -14.18 0.58
C TYR A 623 -19.42 -12.65 0.60
N ILE A 624 -18.35 -12.03 0.10
CA ILE A 624 -18.43 -10.62 -0.24
C ILE A 624 -19.45 -10.56 -1.38
N THR A 625 -20.54 -9.83 -1.18
CA THR A 625 -21.57 -9.67 -2.21
C THR A 625 -20.92 -8.94 -3.38
N GLY A 626 -20.56 -9.68 -4.43
CA GLY A 626 -20.31 -9.13 -5.76
C GLY A 626 -21.63 -8.58 -6.33
N GLU A 627 -21.53 -7.63 -7.27
CA GLU A 627 -22.71 -7.14 -7.97
C GLU A 627 -23.43 -8.29 -8.70
N ALA A 628 -24.73 -8.12 -8.94
CA ALA A 628 -25.61 -9.14 -9.49
C ALA A 628 -25.03 -9.79 -10.77
N GLY A 629 -24.62 -11.06 -10.65
CA GLY A 629 -24.09 -11.85 -11.76
C GLY A 629 -22.61 -12.26 -11.63
N GLU A 630 -21.88 -11.79 -10.61
CA GLU A 630 -20.54 -12.29 -10.30
C GLU A 630 -20.57 -13.58 -9.48
N GLU A 631 -19.60 -14.46 -9.73
CA GLU A 631 -19.31 -15.63 -8.89
C GLU A 631 -18.93 -15.14 -7.48
N LEU A 632 -19.63 -15.64 -6.46
CA LEU A 632 -19.41 -15.22 -5.07
C LEU A 632 -17.96 -15.49 -4.67
N ARG A 633 -17.19 -14.43 -4.39
CA ARG A 633 -15.81 -14.58 -3.87
C ARG A 633 -15.86 -14.75 -2.36
N GLY A 634 -15.43 -15.91 -1.88
CA GLY A 634 -15.23 -16.17 -0.46
C GLY A 634 -14.17 -15.24 0.13
N GLN A 635 -14.34 -14.90 1.41
CA GLN A 635 -13.31 -14.22 2.18
C GLN A 635 -12.03 -15.07 2.24
N PRO A 636 -10.84 -14.51 1.96
CA PRO A 636 -9.61 -15.28 2.01
C PRO A 636 -9.30 -15.71 3.44
N SER A 637 -8.89 -16.97 3.58
CA SER A 637 -8.34 -17.50 4.81
C SER A 637 -6.98 -16.86 5.12
N ALA A 638 -6.63 -16.80 6.40
CA ALA A 638 -5.35 -16.28 6.84
C ALA A 638 -4.87 -16.92 8.14
N PHE A 639 -3.54 -16.99 8.30
CA PHE A 639 -2.87 -17.26 9.57
C PHE A 639 -1.58 -16.46 9.66
N ASP A 640 -1.03 -16.38 10.86
CA ASP A 640 0.24 -15.71 11.11
C ASP A 640 1.21 -16.65 11.84
N VAL A 641 2.50 -16.53 11.56
CA VAL A 641 3.59 -17.17 12.33
C VAL A 641 4.39 -16.08 13.01
N LEU A 642 4.51 -16.15 14.33
CA LEU A 642 5.22 -15.19 15.17
C LEU A 642 6.51 -15.83 15.68
N ASP A 643 7.66 -15.29 15.25
CA ASP A 643 8.99 -15.75 15.67
C ASP A 643 9.49 -14.92 16.86
N PHE A 644 10.05 -15.60 17.86
CA PHE A 644 10.76 -14.99 18.98
C PHE A 644 12.24 -15.34 18.95
N GLY A 645 13.08 -14.36 19.28
CA GLY A 645 14.52 -14.55 19.44
C GLY A 645 14.94 -14.79 20.89
N SER A 646 16.23 -15.05 21.08
CA SER A 646 16.85 -15.29 22.40
C SER A 646 16.67 -14.14 23.41
N ALA A 647 16.32 -12.93 22.96
CA ALA A 647 16.02 -11.78 23.80
C ALA A 647 14.57 -11.74 24.32
N CYS A 648 13.78 -12.81 24.16
CA CYS A 648 12.36 -12.87 24.51
C CYS A 648 11.50 -11.82 23.80
N ARG A 649 11.90 -11.45 22.57
CA ARG A 649 11.23 -10.45 21.74
C ARG A 649 10.91 -11.00 20.37
N VAL A 650 9.88 -10.44 19.75
CA VAL A 650 9.50 -10.78 18.38
C VAL A 650 10.62 -10.39 17.43
N THR A 651 11.06 -11.35 16.62
CA THR A 651 12.05 -11.14 15.56
C THR A 651 11.36 -10.95 14.21
N ALA A 652 10.28 -11.67 13.96
CA ALA A 652 9.47 -11.55 12.75
C ALA A 652 8.00 -11.96 12.99
N LEU A 653 7.13 -11.46 12.10
CA LEU A 653 5.77 -11.96 11.92
C LEU A 653 5.58 -12.26 10.44
N THR A 654 5.24 -13.50 10.10
CA THR A 654 4.94 -13.92 8.73
C THR A 654 3.44 -14.16 8.60
N ARG A 655 2.78 -13.38 7.76
CA ARG A 655 1.35 -13.46 7.48
C ARG A 655 1.11 -14.19 6.18
N TYR A 656 0.19 -15.14 6.22
CA TYR A 656 -0.21 -15.95 5.08
C TYR A 656 -1.67 -15.66 4.78
N ARG A 657 -1.99 -15.39 3.51
CA ARG A 657 -3.37 -15.28 3.02
C ARG A 657 -3.56 -16.25 1.88
N PHE A 658 -4.64 -17.02 1.90
CA PHE A 658 -4.89 -18.07 0.93
C PHE A 658 -6.37 -18.23 0.63
N SER A 659 -6.65 -18.71 -0.57
CA SER A 659 -7.98 -19.00 -1.09
C SER A 659 -7.97 -20.33 -1.86
N GLY A 660 -9.12 -20.80 -2.33
CA GLY A 660 -9.18 -22.00 -3.17
C GLY A 660 -9.20 -23.34 -2.42
N VAL A 661 -9.32 -23.32 -1.09
CA VAL A 661 -9.21 -24.52 -0.24
C VAL A 661 -10.38 -25.48 -0.45
N VAL A 662 -11.60 -24.94 -0.53
CA VAL A 662 -12.83 -25.72 -0.74
C VAL A 662 -12.88 -26.27 -2.16
N GLU A 663 -12.37 -25.52 -3.14
CA GLU A 663 -12.26 -25.94 -4.54
C GLU A 663 -11.13 -26.97 -4.79
N GLY A 664 -10.40 -27.39 -3.75
CA GLY A 664 -9.31 -28.37 -3.84
C GLY A 664 -8.07 -27.84 -4.57
N ARG A 665 -7.94 -26.51 -4.67
CA ARG A 665 -6.81 -25.81 -5.31
C ARG A 665 -6.28 -24.70 -4.39
N PRO A 666 -5.81 -25.03 -3.18
CA PRO A 666 -5.32 -24.02 -2.25
C PRO A 666 -4.13 -23.28 -2.87
N ALA A 667 -4.20 -21.95 -2.89
CA ALA A 667 -3.12 -21.09 -3.36
C ALA A 667 -2.99 -19.88 -2.44
N PHE A 668 -1.76 -19.43 -2.20
CA PHE A 668 -1.54 -18.19 -1.47
C PHE A 668 -1.93 -16.99 -2.35
N ASP A 669 -2.73 -16.11 -1.77
CA ASP A 669 -3.02 -14.80 -2.35
C ASP A 669 -1.81 -13.87 -2.13
N ASP A 670 -1.28 -13.86 -0.90
CA ASP A 670 -0.03 -13.20 -0.55
C ASP A 670 0.62 -13.76 0.73
N VAL A 671 1.92 -13.50 0.84
CA VAL A 671 2.75 -13.75 2.03
C VAL A 671 3.41 -12.42 2.40
N VAL A 672 3.21 -11.98 3.65
CA VAL A 672 3.76 -10.72 4.16
C VAL A 672 4.64 -10.99 5.36
N LEU A 673 5.92 -10.69 5.25
CA LEU A 673 6.88 -10.75 6.33
C LEU A 673 7.06 -9.36 6.96
N VAL A 674 6.95 -9.26 8.27
CA VAL A 674 7.01 -8.02 9.04
C VAL A 674 8.17 -8.09 10.02
N ASN A 675 8.96 -7.02 10.09
CA ASN A 675 10.08 -6.92 11.02
C ASN A 675 9.59 -6.84 12.47
N GLY A 676 10.07 -7.73 13.34
CA GLY A 676 9.69 -7.79 14.74
C GLY A 676 9.95 -6.51 15.54
N ALA A 677 10.98 -5.72 15.22
CA ALA A 677 11.19 -4.41 15.86
C ALA A 677 10.12 -3.37 15.53
N SER A 678 9.34 -3.58 14.46
CA SER A 678 8.19 -2.73 14.17
C SER A 678 6.92 -3.16 14.91
N ILE A 679 6.94 -4.33 15.55
CA ILE A 679 5.85 -4.92 16.31
C ILE A 679 6.12 -4.77 17.81
N ASP A 680 7.19 -5.36 18.30
CA ASP A 680 7.52 -5.38 19.72
C ASP A 680 8.19 -4.07 20.15
N PRO A 681 7.51 -3.18 20.90
CA PRO A 681 8.00 -1.86 21.22
C PRO A 681 8.94 -1.85 22.42
N ARG A 682 9.13 -2.99 23.10
CA ARG A 682 9.88 -3.08 24.34
C ARG A 682 11.38 -2.96 24.08
N GLU A 683 12.14 -2.51 25.06
CA GLU A 683 13.60 -2.58 24.99
C GLU A 683 14.06 -4.01 25.32
N ALA A 684 15.22 -4.42 24.77
CA ALA A 684 15.78 -5.71 25.11
C ALA A 684 16.32 -5.66 26.55
N ASP A 685 15.85 -6.58 27.41
CA ASP A 685 16.38 -6.75 28.75
C ASP A 685 17.57 -7.73 28.71
N PRO A 686 18.82 -7.26 28.91
CA PRO A 686 20.00 -8.13 28.84
C PRO A 686 20.04 -9.19 29.95
N ALA A 687 19.23 -9.05 31.02
CA ALA A 687 19.15 -10.05 32.08
C ALA A 687 18.22 -11.23 31.75
N ARG A 688 17.36 -11.09 30.74
CA ARG A 688 16.36 -12.10 30.37
C ARG A 688 16.75 -12.79 29.07
N VAL A 689 16.84 -14.12 29.12
CA VAL A 689 17.22 -14.95 27.97
C VAL A 689 16.15 -16.02 27.74
N CYS A 690 15.68 -16.10 26.50
CA CYS A 690 14.79 -17.15 25.99
C CYS A 690 15.59 -18.18 25.21
N SER A 691 15.18 -19.45 25.29
CA SER A 691 15.80 -20.58 24.62
C SER A 691 14.78 -21.69 24.43
N ALA A 692 14.88 -22.43 23.33
CA ALA A 692 14.03 -23.57 23.01
C ALA A 692 14.08 -24.67 24.10
N ASP A 693 15.18 -24.77 24.84
CA ASP A 693 15.37 -25.77 25.91
C ASP A 693 14.59 -25.45 27.21
N LEU A 694 14.06 -24.23 27.36
CA LEU A 694 13.32 -23.84 28.56
C LEU A 694 11.94 -24.51 28.59
N SER A 695 11.69 -25.29 29.63
CA SER A 695 10.46 -26.06 29.79
C SER A 695 9.22 -25.17 29.86
N ALA A 696 8.14 -25.66 29.27
CA ALA A 696 6.84 -25.00 29.37
C ALA A 696 6.28 -25.09 30.80
N ASN A 697 5.57 -24.04 31.23
CA ASN A 697 4.95 -23.95 32.55
C ASN A 697 3.63 -23.17 32.50
N ILE A 698 2.67 -23.53 33.33
CA ILE A 698 1.40 -22.81 33.49
C ILE A 698 1.31 -22.33 34.93
N SER A 699 1.05 -21.04 35.12
CA SER A 699 0.83 -20.46 36.45
C SER A 699 -0.57 -19.86 36.57
N ALA A 700 -1.29 -20.22 37.63
CA ALA A 700 -2.62 -19.69 37.89
C ALA A 700 -2.54 -18.30 38.55
N VAL A 701 -3.37 -17.37 38.07
CA VAL A 701 -3.51 -16.01 38.58
C VAL A 701 -4.96 -15.81 39.01
N PRO A 702 -5.24 -15.62 40.32
CA PRO A 702 -6.61 -15.37 40.78
C PRO A 702 -7.19 -14.11 40.15
N ALA A 703 -8.46 -14.15 39.75
CA ALA A 703 -9.15 -12.97 39.25
C ALA A 703 -9.39 -11.97 40.38
N ALA A 704 -9.07 -10.69 40.13
CA ALA A 704 -9.41 -9.60 41.02
C ALA A 704 -10.94 -9.48 41.18
N GLY A 705 -11.37 -9.21 42.42
CA GLY A 705 -12.77 -9.10 42.81
C GLY A 705 -13.46 -7.80 42.39
#